data_AF-A0A946DTN7-F1
#
_entry.id   AF-A0A946DTN7-F1
#
_cell.length_a   1.000
_cell.length_b   1.000
_cell.length_c   1.000
_cell.angle_alpha   90.00
_cell.angle_beta   90.00
_cell.angle_gamma   90.00
#
_symmetry.space_group_name_H-M   'P 1'
#
loop_
_entity.id
_entity.type
_entity.pdbx_description
1 polymer ?
#
loop_
_entity_poly.entity_id
_entity_poly.type
_entity_poly.pdbx_seq_one_letter_code
_entity_poly.pdbx_strand_id
1 'polypeptide(L)'
;MPLRPAMQFVVAALLALSSLSTNISWADEKPAAEEQLTEKQLAVKLRGRATNVQFNKDDTVRLIRFSKPSVTDETLKHLQSFPKIDYLAVVCPQVTDTGIENVAGLTNLDTLLLSTTAVTDAGLAALKDLSKLERLYLADTAITDAGLKHLAGLEKLTTLSLERTDITDAGLQQLSGLKNLETLLLDGTNITDDGLAHLAVLGKLRHLYLSNCKIGGPGVSHLKPLEKLESLSLSSNAVGNDAVKVIAAVPSLKHVELYETGFTREGIVKLRGALPKTGVYVSLELAATSKTNTNGGANVGATNATETPPNEGAIQAPIEQRLADAKLVPDLQRHVIPLLGRLGCNGRSCHGSFQGQGEFRLSMFGYDFEMDHKNLLERVDLKQTDESLILSKPTSEDEHGGGVRFSPGSWQQNLLRRWIKGGARSVGEKSAQFMRLDVSPTELVFKNEGEEVQLRVVSVWSDGSREDVTPLARFESKNDAVAKVSPSGLVTSTGQGDAYIITFYDNGIESTQAVLPVSEQVGDKYPAVPTPTPIDKHVVAKLKKLGVTPSALCTDEEFLRRVSLDLVGTLPTLKELREFLAADSPDKRSKKIEELLQRPAYVMWWTTKLCDLTGSNAGYLGGTEMAQPMAAQWRAWIERRVQENVGWDKIVADIILARSRPRDQPYSEFINQQSQFTRRTDGTDFAALDNPMPHFWMKDNIRLPRDKTLAFGYVFMGVRLECAECHKHPFDQWSKNDFAQFTQFFTRVKAGISPEAAARHEQMRNMLGVPVKLDTAALRRQSYLRIAAEGGAIPWKEVYVDPPTGKPQPAKLLGGNEIDLNDFEDPREPVMQWMLTEPNRYFAKSFVNRIWANYFNVGIIDPPDDLNLANPPSNKALLDYLVDEFIARGYDMKWLHRTITNSRTYQLSWRPNETNRGDDRNYSHAILRRLPAEVAVDAMIQATVNDAKLAITHKTTASRKIGQHPKSYQTRSIDFSLLVFGKPLRSTNCDCERQSAPTLLQALYIRNDQEMLERLDRSDGWLTQLKKSKPKPEQVDELIAQAYLRTLSRPPGKTELSDCREHITGSADIIDGLRDLLWALLNTQEFITNH
;
A
#
# COMPACT_ATOMS: atom_id res chain seq x y z
N MET A 1 -45.42 38.34 7.88
CA MET A 1 -45.40 39.22 6.68
C MET A 1 -45.06 38.35 5.47
N PRO A 2 -45.85 38.40 4.39
CA PRO A 2 -46.41 37.14 3.89
C PRO A 2 -46.19 36.86 2.39
N LEU A 3 -46.42 35.59 2.04
CA LEU A 3 -46.97 35.04 0.77
C LEU A 3 -46.03 34.66 -0.40
N ARG A 4 -45.90 33.33 -0.57
CA ARG A 4 -46.12 32.61 -1.85
C ARG A 4 -47.45 33.06 -2.49
N PRO A 5 -47.65 33.02 -3.83
CA PRO A 5 -47.57 31.79 -4.64
C PRO A 5 -46.95 31.99 -6.06
N ALA A 6 -46.25 31.03 -6.66
CA ALA A 6 -46.76 29.86 -7.38
C ALA A 6 -47.91 30.13 -8.37
N MET A 7 -47.63 29.80 -9.65
CA MET A 7 -48.57 29.27 -10.66
C MET A 7 -49.15 30.29 -11.68
N GLN A 8 -49.14 29.85 -12.96
CA GLN A 8 -49.45 30.56 -14.23
C GLN A 8 -48.20 31.26 -14.81
N PHE A 9 -47.53 30.77 -15.86
CA PHE A 9 -48.06 30.66 -17.22
C PHE A 9 -47.33 29.55 -18.03
N VAL A 10 -48.06 28.50 -18.37
CA VAL A 10 -47.75 27.52 -19.43
C VAL A 10 -48.21 28.06 -20.81
N VAL A 11 -48.45 29.37 -21.00
CA VAL A 11 -49.17 29.87 -22.20
C VAL A 11 -48.55 31.12 -22.89
N ALA A 12 -47.45 31.70 -22.41
CA ALA A 12 -46.97 33.01 -22.92
C ALA A 12 -45.71 32.98 -23.83
N ALA A 13 -45.52 31.92 -24.62
CA ALA A 13 -44.54 31.92 -25.73
C ALA A 13 -45.19 31.65 -27.10
N LEU A 14 -46.52 31.83 -27.18
CA LEU A 14 -47.31 31.62 -28.40
C LEU A 14 -47.98 32.90 -28.94
N LEU A 15 -47.79 34.06 -28.32
CA LEU A 15 -48.39 35.33 -28.77
C LEU A 15 -47.44 36.53 -28.53
N ALA A 16 -46.44 36.67 -29.39
CA ALA A 16 -45.76 37.95 -29.63
C ALA A 16 -45.34 38.05 -31.10
N LEU A 17 -46.27 37.71 -31.98
CA LEU A 17 -46.27 38.07 -33.39
C LEU A 17 -47.37 39.14 -33.58
N SER A 18 -47.04 40.41 -33.33
CA SER A 18 -47.67 41.53 -34.02
C SER A 18 -47.01 42.85 -33.66
N SER A 19 -46.66 43.59 -34.71
CA SER A 19 -46.32 45.02 -34.78
C SER A 19 -45.00 45.47 -34.14
N LEU A 20 -43.97 45.55 -34.97
CA LEU A 20 -43.28 46.80 -35.26
C LEU A 20 -42.72 46.74 -36.70
N SER A 21 -43.38 47.49 -37.56
CA SER A 21 -43.03 47.73 -38.95
C SER A 21 -41.96 48.82 -39.06
N THR A 22 -40.87 48.53 -39.78
CA THR A 22 -40.17 49.53 -40.59
C THR A 22 -39.66 48.88 -41.87
N ASN A 23 -40.07 49.46 -43.00
CA ASN A 23 -39.69 49.11 -44.37
C ASN A 23 -38.18 49.15 -44.59
N ILE A 24 -37.60 48.04 -45.05
CA ILE A 24 -36.46 48.03 -45.97
C ILE A 24 -36.76 46.94 -47.02
N SER A 25 -37.09 47.34 -48.25
CA SER A 25 -36.97 46.46 -49.42
C SER A 25 -35.52 46.42 -49.85
N TRP A 26 -34.98 45.29 -50.31
CA TRP A 26 -34.28 45.10 -51.59
C TRP A 26 -33.91 43.61 -51.72
N ALA A 27 -34.03 43.12 -52.96
CA ALA A 27 -33.92 41.75 -53.48
C ALA A 27 -32.74 40.87 -53.02
N ASP A 28 -32.93 39.56 -53.28
CA ASP A 28 -31.97 38.44 -53.35
C ASP A 28 -31.53 37.75 -52.05
N GLU A 29 -32.43 36.91 -51.49
CA GLU A 29 -32.01 35.79 -50.62
C GLU A 29 -31.56 34.60 -51.48
N LYS A 30 -30.24 34.33 -51.45
CA LYS A 30 -29.69 33.00 -51.77
C LYS A 30 -30.29 31.95 -50.82
N PRO A 31 -30.55 30.71 -51.26
CA PRO A 31 -30.94 29.66 -50.33
C PRO A 31 -29.82 29.44 -49.30
N ALA A 32 -30.18 29.42 -48.01
CA ALA A 32 -29.29 29.03 -46.93
C ALA A 32 -28.73 27.64 -47.23
N ALA A 33 -27.40 27.52 -47.29
CA ALA A 33 -26.75 26.23 -47.39
C ALA A 33 -27.14 25.40 -46.17
N GLU A 34 -27.70 24.20 -46.39
CA GLU A 34 -27.88 23.22 -45.33
C GLU A 34 -26.52 22.97 -44.66
N GLU A 35 -26.40 23.40 -43.40
CA GLU A 35 -25.17 23.21 -42.63
C GLU A 35 -24.98 21.72 -42.39
N GLN A 36 -24.07 21.08 -43.15
CA GLN A 36 -23.78 19.65 -43.02
C GLN A 36 -23.28 19.37 -41.60
N LEU A 37 -24.02 18.53 -40.88
CA LEU A 37 -23.65 18.10 -39.52
C LEU A 37 -22.26 17.46 -39.54
N THR A 38 -21.41 17.85 -38.60
CA THR A 38 -20.10 17.23 -38.35
C THR A 38 -20.27 15.76 -37.93
N GLU A 39 -19.24 14.93 -38.17
CA GLU A 39 -19.24 13.52 -37.73
C GLU A 39 -19.51 13.38 -36.22
N LYS A 40 -18.99 14.30 -35.41
CA LYS A 40 -19.25 14.35 -33.96
C LYS A 40 -20.71 14.58 -33.61
N GLN A 41 -21.40 15.44 -34.35
CA GLN A 41 -22.85 15.63 -34.19
C GLN A 41 -23.63 14.40 -34.69
N LEU A 42 -23.19 13.78 -35.78
CA LEU A 42 -23.80 12.55 -36.31
C LEU A 42 -23.62 11.34 -35.39
N ALA A 43 -22.52 11.28 -34.62
CA ALA A 43 -22.25 10.20 -33.66
C ALA A 43 -23.32 10.09 -32.55
N VAL A 44 -24.14 11.12 -32.32
CA VAL A 44 -25.30 11.05 -31.42
C VAL A 44 -26.27 9.92 -31.84
N LYS A 45 -26.39 9.61 -33.14
CA LYS A 45 -27.21 8.50 -33.66
C LYS A 45 -26.73 7.12 -33.21
N LEU A 46 -25.46 7.01 -32.80
CA LEU A 46 -24.88 5.79 -32.26
C LEU A 46 -25.02 5.67 -30.74
N ARG A 47 -25.52 6.73 -30.06
CA ARG A 47 -25.67 6.76 -28.61
C ARG A 47 -26.58 5.63 -28.14
N GLY A 48 -26.12 4.89 -27.14
CA GLY A 48 -26.85 3.74 -26.62
C GLY A 48 -26.71 2.46 -27.45
N ARG A 49 -26.16 2.51 -28.67
CA ARG A 49 -25.88 1.35 -29.52
C ARG A 49 -24.39 1.01 -29.54
N ALA A 50 -23.55 1.97 -29.94
CA ALA A 50 -22.10 1.83 -29.89
C ALA A 50 -21.62 1.75 -28.42
N THR A 51 -20.63 0.89 -28.19
CA THR A 51 -20.00 0.67 -26.89
C THR A 51 -18.77 1.53 -26.67
N ASN A 52 -18.14 1.97 -27.77
CA ASN A 52 -17.08 2.96 -27.77
C ASN A 52 -17.12 3.76 -29.07
N VAL A 53 -16.91 5.07 -28.97
CA VAL A 53 -16.71 5.97 -30.12
C VAL A 53 -15.58 6.91 -29.74
N GLN A 54 -14.53 6.98 -30.56
CA GLN A 54 -13.42 7.91 -30.36
C GLN A 54 -13.25 8.82 -31.57
N PHE A 55 -12.76 10.02 -31.27
CA PHE A 55 -12.58 11.09 -32.23
C PHE A 55 -11.10 11.42 -32.42
N ASN A 56 -10.76 11.86 -33.62
CA ASN A 56 -9.52 12.55 -33.93
C ASN A 56 -9.54 13.97 -33.34
N LYS A 57 -8.38 14.65 -33.38
CA LYS A 57 -8.28 16.06 -32.93
C LYS A 57 -9.14 17.01 -33.76
N ASP A 58 -9.45 16.64 -35.00
CA ASP A 58 -10.32 17.38 -35.92
C ASP A 58 -11.82 16.99 -35.77
N ASP A 59 -12.19 16.34 -34.67
CA ASP A 59 -13.55 15.89 -34.34
C ASP A 59 -14.15 14.84 -35.30
N THR A 60 -13.35 14.26 -36.20
CA THR A 60 -13.78 13.13 -37.04
C THR A 60 -13.77 11.82 -36.27
N VAL A 61 -14.67 10.90 -36.57
CA VAL A 61 -14.77 9.59 -35.91
C VAL A 61 -13.71 8.67 -36.49
N ARG A 62 -12.81 8.19 -35.62
CA ARG A 62 -11.75 7.26 -36.00
C ARG A 62 -12.03 5.82 -35.61
N LEU A 63 -12.68 5.63 -34.45
CA LEU A 63 -12.92 4.32 -33.85
C LEU A 63 -14.38 4.19 -33.48
N ILE A 64 -15.00 3.07 -33.90
CA ILE A 64 -16.31 2.65 -33.42
C ILE A 64 -16.24 1.18 -32.98
N ARG A 65 -16.79 0.90 -31.80
CA ARG A 65 -17.04 -0.46 -31.32
C ARG A 65 -18.53 -0.68 -31.12
N PHE A 66 -19.03 -1.79 -31.64
CA PHE A 66 -20.32 -2.38 -31.34
C PHE A 66 -20.11 -3.74 -30.69
N SER A 67 -20.77 -3.95 -29.56
CA SER A 67 -20.71 -5.22 -28.81
C SER A 67 -21.96 -5.44 -27.97
N LYS A 68 -23.01 -4.63 -28.17
CA LYS A 68 -24.28 -4.83 -27.47
C LYS A 68 -25.11 -5.85 -28.23
N PRO A 69 -25.80 -6.78 -27.55
CA PRO A 69 -26.72 -7.72 -28.19
C PRO A 69 -27.83 -7.06 -29.00
N SER A 70 -28.19 -5.80 -28.68
CA SER A 70 -29.21 -5.02 -29.38
C SER A 70 -28.77 -4.47 -30.74
N VAL A 71 -27.50 -4.64 -31.14
CA VAL A 71 -26.98 -4.15 -32.43
C VAL A 71 -27.27 -5.19 -33.51
N THR A 72 -27.92 -4.75 -34.57
CA THR A 72 -28.29 -5.54 -35.76
C THR A 72 -27.77 -4.86 -37.04
N ASP A 73 -27.98 -5.48 -38.20
CA ASP A 73 -27.59 -4.95 -39.52
C ASP A 73 -28.09 -3.51 -39.77
N GLU A 74 -29.30 -3.19 -39.34
CA GLU A 74 -29.88 -1.83 -39.45
C GLU A 74 -29.05 -0.77 -38.73
N THR A 75 -28.37 -1.13 -37.64
CA THR A 75 -27.52 -0.20 -36.90
C THR A 75 -26.28 0.19 -37.72
N LEU A 76 -25.77 -0.73 -38.53
CA LEU A 76 -24.53 -0.53 -39.30
C LEU A 76 -24.72 0.41 -40.49
N LYS A 77 -25.95 0.66 -40.96
CA LYS A 77 -26.24 1.67 -42.00
C LYS A 77 -25.72 3.07 -41.64
N HIS A 78 -25.68 3.40 -40.35
CA HIS A 78 -25.14 4.67 -39.88
C HIS A 78 -23.62 4.81 -40.08
N LEU A 79 -22.89 3.73 -40.35
CA LEU A 79 -21.43 3.76 -40.57
C LEU A 79 -21.03 4.59 -41.78
N GLN A 80 -21.88 4.66 -42.80
CA GLN A 80 -21.62 5.45 -44.02
C GLN A 80 -21.46 6.95 -43.74
N SER A 81 -21.94 7.42 -42.59
CA SER A 81 -21.74 8.80 -42.12
C SER A 81 -20.33 9.09 -41.59
N PHE A 82 -19.45 8.08 -41.50
CA PHE A 82 -18.12 8.18 -40.87
C PHE A 82 -17.00 7.63 -41.78
N PRO A 83 -16.75 8.24 -42.95
CA PRO A 83 -15.81 7.72 -43.95
C PRO A 83 -14.33 7.76 -43.51
N LYS A 84 -13.99 8.47 -42.44
CA LYS A 84 -12.63 8.57 -41.88
C LYS A 84 -12.32 7.53 -40.80
N ILE A 85 -13.25 6.61 -40.53
CA ILE A 85 -13.02 5.53 -39.56
C ILE A 85 -11.82 4.67 -40.00
N ASP A 86 -10.86 4.50 -39.09
CA ASP A 86 -9.69 3.64 -39.28
C ASP A 86 -9.81 2.33 -38.50
N TYR A 87 -10.68 2.30 -37.49
CA TYR A 87 -10.91 1.15 -36.63
C TYR A 87 -12.41 0.86 -36.45
N LEU A 88 -12.84 -0.32 -36.88
CA LEU A 88 -14.19 -0.82 -36.65
C LEU A 88 -14.15 -2.17 -35.94
N ALA A 89 -14.85 -2.27 -34.81
CA ALA A 89 -15.11 -3.54 -34.14
C ALA A 89 -16.60 -3.79 -34.04
N VAL A 90 -17.05 -4.93 -34.57
CA VAL A 90 -18.42 -5.43 -34.50
C VAL A 90 -18.36 -6.82 -33.88
N VAL A 91 -18.74 -6.91 -32.60
CA VAL A 91 -18.74 -8.14 -31.79
C VAL A 91 -20.17 -8.45 -31.39
N CYS A 92 -21.00 -8.71 -32.39
CA CYS A 92 -22.45 -8.81 -32.24
C CYS A 92 -22.95 -10.04 -33.02
N PRO A 93 -23.42 -11.10 -32.35
CA PRO A 93 -23.91 -12.32 -33.01
C PRO A 93 -25.11 -12.12 -33.94
N GLN A 94 -25.79 -10.98 -33.84
CA GLN A 94 -26.96 -10.62 -34.64
C GLN A 94 -26.61 -9.85 -35.93
N VAL A 95 -25.32 -9.58 -36.17
CA VAL A 95 -24.86 -8.94 -37.40
C VAL A 95 -24.53 -10.02 -38.43
N THR A 96 -25.12 -9.90 -39.62
CA THR A 96 -25.00 -10.84 -40.74
C THR A 96 -24.29 -10.19 -41.93
N ASP A 97 -24.22 -10.90 -43.06
CA ASP A 97 -23.64 -10.40 -44.31
C ASP A 97 -24.26 -9.07 -44.77
N THR A 98 -25.58 -8.89 -44.61
CA THR A 98 -26.29 -7.64 -44.94
C THR A 98 -25.79 -6.45 -44.13
N GLY A 99 -25.41 -6.66 -42.87
CA GLY A 99 -24.82 -5.62 -42.04
C GLY A 99 -23.46 -5.18 -42.57
N ILE A 100 -22.64 -6.15 -42.98
CA ILE A 100 -21.26 -5.93 -43.44
C ILE A 100 -21.17 -5.27 -44.82
N GLU A 101 -22.20 -5.37 -45.66
CA GLU A 101 -22.28 -4.57 -46.90
C GLU A 101 -22.10 -3.06 -46.63
N ASN A 102 -22.50 -2.57 -45.46
CA ASN A 102 -22.33 -1.16 -45.08
C ASN A 102 -20.87 -0.77 -44.76
N VAL A 103 -19.94 -1.74 -44.75
CA VAL A 103 -18.51 -1.53 -44.49
C VAL A 103 -17.72 -1.30 -45.78
N ALA A 104 -18.22 -1.75 -46.95
CA ALA A 104 -17.49 -1.73 -48.22
C ALA A 104 -16.95 -0.33 -48.62
N GLY A 105 -17.64 0.75 -48.24
CA GLY A 105 -17.24 2.13 -48.53
C GLY A 105 -16.21 2.74 -47.56
N LEU A 106 -15.86 2.05 -46.47
CA LEU A 106 -14.99 2.57 -45.40
C LEU A 106 -13.51 2.31 -45.71
N THR A 107 -13.03 2.86 -46.83
CA THR A 107 -11.69 2.59 -47.38
C THR A 107 -10.51 3.09 -46.53
N ASN A 108 -10.77 3.83 -45.45
CA ASN A 108 -9.75 4.24 -44.47
C ASN A 108 -9.48 3.20 -43.38
N LEU A 109 -10.27 2.12 -43.30
CA LEU A 109 -10.08 1.08 -42.29
C LEU A 109 -8.69 0.45 -42.38
N ASP A 110 -7.95 0.50 -41.26
CA ASP A 110 -6.74 -0.29 -41.03
C ASP A 110 -7.04 -1.53 -40.16
N THR A 111 -8.11 -1.48 -39.35
CA THR A 111 -8.52 -2.59 -38.49
C THR A 111 -10.01 -2.85 -38.59
N LEU A 112 -10.34 -4.12 -38.82
CA LEU A 112 -11.70 -4.62 -38.83
C LEU A 112 -11.80 -5.87 -37.97
N LEU A 113 -12.64 -5.83 -36.95
CA LEU A 113 -12.89 -6.95 -36.06
C LEU A 113 -14.35 -7.37 -36.18
N LEU A 114 -14.59 -8.55 -36.73
CA LEU A 114 -15.91 -9.17 -36.95
C LEU A 114 -16.07 -10.47 -36.16
N SER A 115 -15.16 -10.74 -35.20
CA SER A 115 -15.24 -11.94 -34.39
C SER A 115 -16.60 -12.07 -33.70
N THR A 116 -17.10 -13.30 -33.60
CA THR A 116 -18.39 -13.68 -33.00
C THR A 116 -19.65 -13.11 -33.70
N THR A 117 -19.53 -12.65 -34.95
CA THR A 117 -20.67 -12.25 -35.80
C THR A 117 -21.24 -13.43 -36.58
N ALA A 118 -22.45 -13.30 -37.14
CA ALA A 118 -23.08 -14.29 -38.02
C ALA A 118 -22.70 -14.08 -39.50
N VAL A 119 -21.51 -13.54 -39.75
CA VAL A 119 -20.97 -13.31 -41.10
C VAL A 119 -20.50 -14.63 -41.69
N THR A 120 -20.75 -14.80 -42.99
CA THR A 120 -20.39 -15.97 -43.79
C THR A 120 -19.44 -15.57 -44.92
N ASP A 121 -19.09 -16.53 -45.78
CA ASP A 121 -18.26 -16.30 -46.98
C ASP A 121 -18.83 -15.20 -47.89
N ALA A 122 -20.16 -15.03 -47.95
CA ALA A 122 -20.79 -14.00 -48.78
C ALA A 122 -20.47 -12.59 -48.28
N GLY A 123 -20.46 -12.36 -46.96
CA GLY A 123 -20.14 -11.07 -46.37
C GLY A 123 -18.67 -10.66 -46.60
N LEU A 124 -17.74 -11.62 -46.69
CA LEU A 124 -16.34 -11.31 -46.98
C LEU A 124 -16.11 -10.66 -48.35
N ALA A 125 -17.01 -10.87 -49.32
CA ALA A 125 -16.90 -10.22 -50.63
C ALA A 125 -16.97 -8.69 -50.54
N ALA A 126 -17.63 -8.14 -49.50
CA ALA A 126 -17.72 -6.71 -49.24
C ALA A 126 -16.39 -6.08 -48.79
N LEU A 127 -15.41 -6.89 -48.39
CA LEU A 127 -14.13 -6.41 -47.84
C LEU A 127 -13.04 -6.23 -48.91
N LYS A 128 -13.25 -6.73 -50.12
CA LYS A 128 -12.22 -6.83 -51.19
C LYS A 128 -11.53 -5.50 -51.52
N ASP A 129 -12.24 -4.37 -51.38
CA ASP A 129 -11.77 -3.04 -51.77
C ASP A 129 -11.12 -2.27 -50.59
N LEU A 130 -11.07 -2.86 -49.39
CA LEU A 130 -10.46 -2.28 -48.18
C LEU A 130 -8.92 -2.40 -48.20
N SER A 131 -8.29 -1.89 -49.25
CA SER A 131 -6.84 -2.01 -49.52
C SER A 131 -5.90 -1.43 -48.45
N LYS A 132 -6.42 -0.65 -47.49
CA LYS A 132 -5.67 -0.15 -46.33
C LYS A 132 -5.69 -1.08 -45.12
N LEU A 133 -6.47 -2.16 -45.16
CA LEU A 133 -6.67 -3.05 -44.03
C LEU A 133 -5.36 -3.77 -43.67
N GLU A 134 -4.90 -3.54 -42.44
CA GLU A 134 -3.69 -4.16 -41.87
C GLU A 134 -4.05 -5.31 -40.93
N ARG A 135 -5.23 -5.27 -40.30
CA ARG A 135 -5.63 -6.20 -39.24
C ARG A 135 -7.09 -6.64 -39.42
N LEU A 136 -7.29 -7.94 -39.60
CA LEU A 136 -8.62 -8.54 -39.80
C LEU A 136 -8.84 -9.69 -38.81
N TYR A 137 -9.93 -9.61 -38.05
CA TYR A 137 -10.29 -10.62 -37.06
C TYR A 137 -11.65 -11.22 -37.36
N LEU A 138 -11.68 -12.54 -37.56
CA LEU A 138 -12.83 -13.32 -38.00
C LEU A 138 -13.09 -14.54 -37.09
N ALA A 139 -12.55 -14.53 -35.87
CA ALA A 139 -12.69 -15.66 -34.96
C ALA A 139 -14.16 -15.96 -34.62
N ASP A 140 -14.53 -17.23 -34.48
CA ASP A 140 -15.91 -17.66 -34.18
C ASP A 140 -16.96 -17.13 -35.18
N THR A 141 -16.66 -17.21 -36.48
CA THR A 141 -17.59 -16.88 -37.57
C THR A 141 -17.87 -18.11 -38.43
N ALA A 142 -18.90 -18.06 -39.29
CA ALA A 142 -19.28 -19.15 -40.18
C ALA A 142 -18.51 -19.12 -41.52
N ILE A 143 -17.23 -18.72 -41.47
CA ILE A 143 -16.37 -18.58 -42.66
C ILE A 143 -15.68 -19.92 -42.95
N THR A 144 -15.62 -20.25 -44.24
CA THR A 144 -14.99 -21.46 -44.78
C THR A 144 -13.91 -21.11 -45.80
N ASP A 145 -13.25 -22.12 -46.36
CA ASP A 145 -12.21 -21.96 -47.38
C ASP A 145 -12.67 -21.10 -48.58
N ALA A 146 -13.96 -21.17 -48.92
CA ALA A 146 -14.54 -20.43 -50.04
C ALA A 146 -14.53 -18.91 -49.81
N GLY A 147 -14.59 -18.45 -48.55
CA GLY A 147 -14.54 -17.04 -48.20
C GLY A 147 -13.13 -16.44 -48.33
N LEU A 148 -12.08 -17.21 -48.04
CA LEU A 148 -10.70 -16.71 -47.99
C LEU A 148 -10.18 -16.19 -49.34
N LYS A 149 -10.73 -16.66 -50.46
CA LYS A 149 -10.38 -16.14 -51.80
C LYS A 149 -10.63 -14.63 -51.93
N HIS A 150 -11.58 -14.08 -51.18
CA HIS A 150 -11.91 -12.66 -51.19
C HIS A 150 -10.88 -11.79 -50.46
N LEU A 151 -10.00 -12.40 -49.64
CA LEU A 151 -8.96 -11.69 -48.89
C LEU A 151 -7.65 -11.56 -49.68
N ALA A 152 -7.47 -12.30 -50.78
CA ALA A 152 -6.20 -12.39 -51.52
C ALA A 152 -5.65 -11.02 -52.00
N GLY A 153 -6.52 -10.04 -52.25
CA GLY A 153 -6.14 -8.68 -52.67
C GLY A 153 -5.79 -7.72 -51.53
N LEU A 154 -5.90 -8.14 -50.26
CA LEU A 154 -5.64 -7.30 -49.09
C LEU A 154 -4.16 -7.36 -48.69
N GLU A 155 -3.27 -6.98 -49.60
CA GLU A 155 -1.82 -7.16 -49.48
C GLU A 155 -1.19 -6.47 -48.27
N LYS A 156 -1.88 -5.49 -47.65
CA LYS A 156 -1.41 -4.80 -46.44
C LYS A 156 -1.69 -5.57 -45.14
N LEU A 157 -2.41 -6.69 -45.19
CA LEU A 157 -2.67 -7.49 -43.99
C LEU A 157 -1.37 -7.96 -43.35
N THR A 158 -1.22 -7.60 -42.08
CA THR A 158 -0.15 -8.01 -41.18
C THR A 158 -0.67 -8.95 -40.09
N THR A 159 -1.95 -8.87 -39.74
CA THR A 159 -2.59 -9.74 -38.75
C THR A 159 -3.90 -10.29 -39.31
N LEU A 160 -4.05 -11.62 -39.24
CA LEU A 160 -5.27 -12.33 -39.59
C LEU A 160 -5.61 -13.35 -38.49
N SER A 161 -6.84 -13.28 -37.99
CA SER A 161 -7.38 -14.28 -37.06
C SER A 161 -8.54 -15.03 -37.71
N LEU A 162 -8.42 -16.36 -37.72
CA LEU A 162 -9.41 -17.32 -38.21
C LEU A 162 -9.70 -18.38 -37.14
N GLU A 163 -9.47 -18.07 -35.88
CA GLU A 163 -9.64 -19.05 -34.79
C GLU A 163 -11.07 -19.56 -34.72
N ARG A 164 -11.23 -20.86 -34.46
CA ARG A 164 -12.55 -21.52 -34.31
C ARG A 164 -13.48 -21.26 -35.50
N THR A 165 -12.93 -21.37 -36.71
CA THR A 165 -13.67 -21.37 -37.98
C THR A 165 -13.49 -22.70 -38.70
N ASP A 166 -14.28 -22.96 -39.74
CA ASP A 166 -14.23 -24.22 -40.51
C ASP A 166 -13.16 -24.21 -41.63
N ILE A 167 -12.06 -23.50 -41.41
CA ILE A 167 -10.93 -23.43 -42.36
C ILE A 167 -10.14 -24.73 -42.35
N THR A 168 -9.79 -25.21 -43.55
CA THR A 168 -8.96 -26.38 -43.80
C THR A 168 -7.69 -26.02 -44.58
N ASP A 169 -6.89 -27.02 -44.94
CA ASP A 169 -5.66 -26.86 -45.73
C ASP A 169 -5.90 -26.13 -47.08
N ALA A 170 -7.06 -26.37 -47.70
CA ALA A 170 -7.44 -25.71 -48.96
C ALA A 170 -7.67 -24.20 -48.79
N GLY A 171 -8.19 -23.77 -47.64
CA GLY A 171 -8.32 -22.35 -47.31
C GLY A 171 -6.97 -21.71 -47.04
N LEU A 172 -6.08 -22.42 -46.34
CA LEU A 172 -4.74 -21.93 -46.04
C LEU A 172 -3.92 -21.65 -47.32
N GLN A 173 -4.12 -22.46 -48.36
CA GLN A 173 -3.55 -22.23 -49.69
C GLN A 173 -3.95 -20.87 -50.28
N GLN A 174 -5.18 -20.40 -50.02
CA GLN A 174 -5.67 -19.10 -50.53
C GLN A 174 -4.94 -17.90 -49.91
N LEU A 175 -4.27 -18.09 -48.77
CA LEU A 175 -3.56 -17.01 -48.07
C LEU A 175 -2.15 -16.76 -48.63
N SER A 176 -1.67 -17.53 -49.62
CA SER A 176 -0.31 -17.43 -50.16
C SER A 176 0.05 -16.04 -50.71
N GLY A 177 -0.96 -15.23 -51.08
CA GLY A 177 -0.79 -13.86 -51.56
C GLY A 177 -0.48 -12.83 -50.45
N LEU A 178 -0.78 -13.14 -49.19
CA LEU A 178 -0.65 -12.22 -48.05
C LEU A 178 0.77 -12.15 -47.50
N LYS A 179 1.74 -11.79 -48.35
CA LYS A 179 3.18 -11.81 -48.04
C LYS A 179 3.62 -10.86 -46.91
N ASN A 180 2.74 -9.95 -46.49
CA ASN A 180 2.98 -9.03 -45.38
C ASN A 180 2.51 -9.56 -44.02
N LEU A 181 1.95 -10.77 -43.97
CA LEU A 181 1.43 -11.34 -42.74
C LEU A 181 2.56 -11.61 -41.72
N GLU A 182 2.41 -11.04 -40.53
CA GLU A 182 3.32 -11.21 -39.39
C GLU A 182 2.69 -12.06 -38.29
N THR A 183 1.37 -11.98 -38.12
CA THR A 183 0.61 -12.75 -37.12
C THR A 183 -0.52 -13.51 -37.79
N LEU A 184 -0.56 -14.82 -37.57
CA LEU A 184 -1.62 -15.70 -38.05
C LEU A 184 -2.16 -16.53 -36.87
N LEU A 185 -3.44 -16.32 -36.53
CA LEU A 185 -4.12 -17.01 -35.44
C LEU A 185 -5.08 -18.05 -36.03
N LEU A 186 -4.80 -19.33 -35.77
CA LEU A 186 -5.50 -20.49 -36.36
C LEU A 186 -5.97 -21.50 -35.30
N ASP A 187 -5.94 -21.13 -34.03
CA ASP A 187 -6.35 -22.01 -32.93
C ASP A 187 -7.77 -22.56 -33.15
N GLY A 188 -7.95 -23.87 -33.03
CA GLY A 188 -9.24 -24.55 -33.16
C GLY A 188 -9.79 -24.67 -34.59
N THR A 189 -8.92 -24.64 -35.61
CA THR A 189 -9.29 -24.87 -37.03
C THR A 189 -9.03 -26.32 -37.45
N ASN A 190 -9.44 -26.69 -38.67
CA ASN A 190 -9.30 -28.06 -39.20
C ASN A 190 -8.01 -28.31 -39.99
N ILE A 191 -6.97 -27.51 -39.75
CA ILE A 191 -5.68 -27.58 -40.46
C ILE A 191 -4.91 -28.84 -40.06
N THR A 192 -4.32 -29.52 -41.05
CA THR A 192 -3.50 -30.72 -40.89
C THR A 192 -2.03 -30.47 -41.27
N ASP A 193 -1.21 -31.51 -41.21
CA ASP A 193 0.21 -31.47 -41.60
C ASP A 193 0.42 -30.91 -43.02
N ASP A 194 -0.45 -31.30 -43.98
CA ASP A 194 -0.35 -30.88 -45.38
C ASP A 194 -0.58 -29.38 -45.54
N GLY A 195 -1.48 -28.79 -44.74
CA GLY A 195 -1.75 -27.36 -44.76
C GLY A 195 -0.52 -26.51 -44.42
N LEU A 196 0.32 -26.96 -43.48
CA LEU A 196 1.50 -26.21 -43.05
C LEU A 196 2.49 -25.96 -44.20
N ALA A 197 2.51 -26.81 -45.24
CA ALA A 197 3.32 -26.60 -46.43
C ALA A 197 2.98 -25.28 -47.16
N HIS A 198 1.73 -24.81 -47.07
CA HIS A 198 1.28 -23.55 -47.69
C HIS A 198 1.77 -22.30 -46.95
N LEU A 199 2.22 -22.42 -45.70
CA LEU A 199 2.73 -21.29 -44.92
C LEU A 199 4.16 -20.88 -45.30
N ALA A 200 4.93 -21.77 -45.94
CA ALA A 200 6.35 -21.55 -46.25
C ALA A 200 6.63 -20.28 -47.07
N VAL A 201 5.64 -19.79 -47.84
CA VAL A 201 5.75 -18.57 -48.64
C VAL A 201 5.56 -17.28 -47.84
N LEU A 202 5.05 -17.37 -46.60
CA LEU A 202 4.79 -16.24 -45.71
C LEU A 202 6.03 -15.88 -44.88
N GLY A 203 7.14 -15.56 -45.54
CA GLY A 203 8.45 -15.33 -44.90
C GLY A 203 8.55 -14.14 -43.92
N LYS A 204 7.47 -13.38 -43.72
CA LYS A 204 7.37 -12.34 -42.69
C LYS A 204 6.67 -12.80 -41.41
N LEU A 205 6.19 -14.04 -41.36
CA LEU A 205 5.45 -14.55 -40.21
C LEU A 205 6.35 -14.62 -38.97
N ARG A 206 5.90 -13.98 -37.88
CA ARG A 206 6.58 -13.89 -36.59
C ARG A 206 5.82 -14.63 -35.50
N HIS A 207 4.50 -14.68 -35.58
CA HIS A 207 3.67 -15.34 -34.60
C HIS A 207 2.65 -16.26 -35.28
N LEU A 208 2.72 -17.55 -34.94
CA LEU A 208 1.85 -18.59 -35.48
C LEU A 208 1.24 -19.39 -34.33
N TYR A 209 -0.08 -19.35 -34.23
CA TYR A 209 -0.84 -20.04 -33.19
C TYR A 209 -1.72 -21.11 -33.84
N LEU A 210 -1.47 -22.37 -33.50
CA LEU A 210 -2.07 -23.57 -34.10
C LEU A 210 -2.60 -24.51 -33.01
N SER A 211 -3.02 -23.99 -31.86
CA SER A 211 -3.49 -24.83 -30.75
C SER A 211 -4.78 -25.56 -31.14
N ASN A 212 -4.94 -26.80 -30.71
CA ASN A 212 -6.14 -27.61 -30.98
C ASN A 212 -6.47 -27.71 -32.50
N CYS A 213 -5.45 -28.01 -33.30
CA CYS A 213 -5.58 -28.34 -34.72
C CYS A 213 -5.31 -29.86 -34.92
N LYS A 214 -5.09 -30.30 -36.16
CA LYS A 214 -4.78 -31.71 -36.49
C LYS A 214 -3.32 -31.87 -36.91
N ILE A 215 -2.40 -31.19 -36.22
CA ILE A 215 -0.97 -31.22 -36.51
C ILE A 215 -0.26 -32.36 -35.76
N GLY A 216 0.56 -33.11 -36.47
CA GLY A 216 1.46 -34.13 -35.96
C GLY A 216 2.94 -33.72 -36.08
N GLY A 217 3.84 -34.59 -35.61
CA GLY A 217 5.28 -34.37 -35.73
C GLY A 217 5.79 -34.14 -37.16
N PRO A 218 5.30 -34.85 -38.20
CA PRO A 218 5.71 -34.61 -39.59
C PRO A 218 5.41 -33.19 -40.09
N GLY A 219 4.22 -32.66 -39.80
CA GLY A 219 3.78 -31.34 -40.27
C GLY A 219 4.66 -30.19 -39.79
N VAL A 220 5.23 -30.28 -38.58
CA VAL A 220 6.14 -29.26 -38.03
C VAL A 220 7.36 -29.02 -38.94
N SER A 221 7.74 -30.01 -39.77
CA SER A 221 8.85 -29.90 -40.73
C SER A 221 8.66 -28.79 -41.75
N HIS A 222 7.41 -28.43 -42.06
CA HIS A 222 7.07 -27.36 -42.99
C HIS A 222 7.31 -25.95 -42.44
N LEU A 223 7.56 -25.81 -41.13
CA LEU A 223 7.81 -24.50 -40.49
C LEU A 223 9.26 -24.02 -40.63
N LYS A 224 10.19 -24.90 -41.02
CA LYS A 224 11.62 -24.59 -41.17
C LYS A 224 11.93 -23.35 -42.04
N PRO A 225 11.22 -23.09 -43.16
CA PRO A 225 11.48 -21.90 -43.99
C PRO A 225 11.09 -20.56 -43.36
N LEU A 226 10.38 -20.56 -42.22
CA LEU A 226 9.91 -19.35 -41.55
C LEU A 226 11.01 -18.75 -40.65
N GLU A 227 12.02 -18.14 -41.27
CA GLU A 227 13.22 -17.61 -40.59
C GLU A 227 12.96 -16.46 -39.60
N LYS A 228 11.74 -15.89 -39.61
CA LYS A 228 11.32 -14.81 -38.71
C LYS A 228 10.36 -15.28 -37.62
N LEU A 229 10.03 -16.57 -37.54
CA LEU A 229 9.07 -17.10 -36.58
C LEU A 229 9.62 -17.01 -35.16
N GLU A 230 9.03 -16.16 -34.33
CA GLU A 230 9.45 -15.89 -32.95
C GLU A 230 8.59 -16.62 -31.92
N SER A 231 7.28 -16.73 -32.16
CA SER A 231 6.34 -17.42 -31.28
C SER A 231 5.57 -18.51 -32.02
N LEU A 232 5.55 -19.70 -31.45
CA LEU A 232 4.83 -20.86 -31.98
C LEU A 232 4.01 -21.53 -30.88
N SER A 233 2.69 -21.67 -31.09
CA SER A 233 1.83 -22.46 -30.20
C SER A 233 1.35 -23.72 -30.92
N LEU A 234 1.68 -24.89 -30.36
CA LEU A 234 1.26 -26.21 -30.85
C LEU A 234 0.47 -26.95 -29.76
N SER A 235 -0.04 -26.24 -28.75
CA SER A 235 -0.74 -26.84 -27.61
C SER A 235 -1.96 -27.67 -28.08
N SER A 236 -2.29 -28.73 -27.36
CA SER A 236 -3.42 -29.62 -27.66
C SER A 236 -3.38 -30.22 -29.08
N ASN A 237 -2.19 -30.48 -29.64
CA ASN A 237 -1.98 -31.23 -30.89
C ASN A 237 -1.25 -32.56 -30.63
N ALA A 238 -1.28 -33.48 -31.59
CA ALA A 238 -0.63 -34.79 -31.53
C ALA A 238 0.89 -34.76 -31.81
N VAL A 239 1.57 -33.66 -31.46
CA VAL A 239 3.02 -33.49 -31.65
C VAL A 239 3.78 -34.08 -30.46
N GLY A 240 4.84 -34.86 -30.72
CA GLY A 240 5.63 -35.52 -29.68
C GLY A 240 7.14 -35.32 -29.82
N ASN A 241 7.91 -36.22 -29.16
CA ASN A 241 9.37 -36.15 -29.11
C ASN A 241 10.05 -36.17 -30.49
N ASP A 242 9.40 -36.70 -31.52
CA ASP A 242 9.87 -36.76 -32.90
C ASP A 242 10.05 -35.35 -33.51
N ALA A 243 9.29 -34.36 -33.04
CA ALA A 243 9.39 -32.98 -33.50
C ALA A 243 10.58 -32.19 -32.89
N VAL A 244 11.30 -32.74 -31.89
CA VAL A 244 12.38 -32.02 -31.18
C VAL A 244 13.42 -31.42 -32.13
N LYS A 245 13.93 -32.23 -33.07
CA LYS A 245 14.97 -31.81 -34.01
C LYS A 245 14.49 -30.70 -34.95
N VAL A 246 13.22 -30.76 -35.31
CA VAL A 246 12.59 -29.83 -36.27
C VAL A 246 12.32 -28.49 -35.61
N ILE A 247 11.69 -28.49 -34.42
CA ILE A 247 11.44 -27.27 -33.65
C ILE A 247 12.78 -26.58 -33.32
N ALA A 248 13.80 -27.35 -32.93
CA ALA A 248 15.13 -26.82 -32.67
C ALA A 248 15.84 -26.23 -33.90
N ALA A 249 15.41 -26.60 -35.12
CA ALA A 249 16.00 -26.10 -36.36
C ALA A 249 15.38 -24.77 -36.85
N VAL A 250 14.37 -24.24 -36.15
CA VAL A 250 13.79 -22.92 -36.44
C VAL A 250 14.61 -21.85 -35.67
N PRO A 251 15.43 -21.03 -36.36
CA PRO A 251 16.51 -20.28 -35.72
C PRO A 251 16.04 -19.06 -34.90
N SER A 252 14.83 -18.57 -35.15
CA SER A 252 14.30 -17.33 -34.58
C SER A 252 13.37 -17.53 -33.38
N LEU A 253 13.08 -18.77 -32.98
CA LEU A 253 12.11 -19.06 -31.94
C LEU A 253 12.54 -18.52 -30.58
N LYS A 254 11.68 -17.67 -30.00
CA LYS A 254 11.80 -17.13 -28.65
C LYS A 254 10.83 -17.80 -27.68
N HIS A 255 9.66 -18.24 -28.17
CA HIS A 255 8.62 -18.85 -27.35
C HIS A 255 7.98 -20.04 -28.07
N VAL A 256 7.85 -21.16 -27.36
CA VAL A 256 7.13 -22.35 -27.83
C VAL A 256 6.19 -22.85 -26.74
N GLU A 257 4.90 -22.92 -27.04
CA GLU A 257 3.86 -23.46 -26.15
C GLU A 257 3.46 -24.87 -26.59
N LEU A 258 3.52 -25.81 -25.66
CA LEU A 258 3.33 -27.26 -25.87
C LEU A 258 2.44 -27.88 -24.78
N TYR A 259 1.48 -27.13 -24.24
CA TYR A 259 0.54 -27.65 -23.25
C TYR A 259 -0.30 -28.77 -23.88
N GLU A 260 -0.54 -29.85 -23.13
CA GLU A 260 -1.40 -30.96 -23.59
C GLU A 260 -0.97 -31.60 -24.94
N THR A 261 0.34 -31.79 -25.13
CA THR A 261 0.91 -32.43 -26.33
C THR A 261 1.41 -33.85 -26.04
N GLY A 262 1.83 -34.58 -27.07
CA GLY A 262 2.46 -35.90 -26.96
C GLY A 262 3.94 -35.87 -26.52
N PHE A 263 4.46 -34.73 -26.08
CA PHE A 263 5.84 -34.64 -25.60
C PHE A 263 6.01 -35.37 -24.26
N THR A 264 7.08 -36.13 -24.15
CA THR A 264 7.51 -36.72 -22.86
C THR A 264 8.49 -35.80 -22.15
N ARG A 265 8.73 -36.03 -20.86
CA ARG A 265 9.71 -35.27 -20.08
C ARG A 265 11.12 -35.34 -20.68
N GLU A 266 11.53 -36.50 -21.20
CA GLU A 266 12.80 -36.66 -21.89
C GLU A 266 12.88 -35.78 -23.15
N GLY A 267 11.79 -35.74 -23.93
CA GLY A 267 11.68 -34.88 -25.11
C GLY A 267 11.80 -33.39 -24.78
N ILE A 268 11.14 -32.94 -23.71
CA ILE A 268 11.21 -31.54 -23.26
C ILE A 268 12.60 -31.18 -22.78
N VAL A 269 13.28 -32.06 -22.05
CA VAL A 269 14.68 -31.84 -21.64
C VAL A 269 15.59 -31.71 -22.87
N LYS A 270 15.45 -32.59 -23.86
CA LYS A 270 16.21 -32.50 -25.12
C LYS A 270 15.91 -31.20 -25.88
N LEU A 271 14.65 -30.80 -25.95
CA LEU A 271 14.22 -29.58 -26.63
C LEU A 271 14.78 -28.32 -25.95
N ARG A 272 14.67 -28.22 -24.61
CA ARG A 272 15.25 -27.12 -23.83
C ARG A 272 16.77 -27.06 -23.95
N GLY A 273 17.43 -28.22 -24.01
CA GLY A 273 18.87 -28.31 -24.25
C GLY A 273 19.28 -27.80 -25.64
N ALA A 274 18.46 -28.10 -26.67
CA ALA A 274 18.69 -27.63 -28.03
C ALA A 274 18.34 -26.14 -28.24
N LEU A 275 17.45 -25.58 -27.40
CA LEU A 275 16.95 -24.21 -27.49
C LEU A 275 17.16 -23.42 -26.17
N PRO A 276 18.41 -23.16 -25.75
CA PRO A 276 18.71 -22.61 -24.43
C PRO A 276 18.25 -21.15 -24.21
N LYS A 277 17.90 -20.44 -25.29
CA LYS A 277 17.41 -19.04 -25.25
C LYS A 277 15.91 -18.91 -25.54
N THR A 278 15.22 -20.04 -25.72
CA THR A 278 13.80 -20.09 -26.08
C THR A 278 13.00 -20.53 -24.86
N GLY A 279 11.93 -19.80 -24.53
CA GLY A 279 10.98 -20.23 -23.51
C GLY A 279 10.15 -21.41 -24.02
N VAL A 280 10.32 -22.59 -23.41
CA VAL A 280 9.55 -23.81 -23.71
C VAL A 280 8.56 -24.08 -22.58
N TYR A 281 7.27 -23.87 -22.87
CA TYR A 281 6.17 -23.92 -21.91
C TYR A 281 5.32 -25.18 -22.08
N VAL A 282 5.11 -25.93 -21.00
CA VAL A 282 4.53 -27.29 -21.00
C VAL A 282 3.71 -27.53 -19.72
N SER A 283 2.88 -28.57 -19.71
CA SER A 283 2.18 -29.06 -18.50
C SER A 283 3.16 -29.57 -17.42
N LEU A 284 2.80 -29.49 -16.12
CA LEU A 284 3.75 -29.75 -15.02
C LEU A 284 4.31 -31.16 -14.94
N GLU A 285 3.54 -32.16 -15.33
CA GLU A 285 4.00 -33.56 -15.38
C GLU A 285 5.32 -33.69 -16.17
N LEU A 286 5.51 -32.79 -17.13
CA LEU A 286 6.68 -32.68 -18.00
C LEU A 286 7.67 -31.60 -17.53
N ALA A 287 7.21 -30.59 -16.78
CA ALA A 287 8.03 -29.49 -16.26
C ALA A 287 8.78 -29.84 -14.97
N ALA A 288 8.26 -30.76 -14.16
CA ALA A 288 8.80 -31.11 -12.85
C ALA A 288 10.17 -31.77 -12.99
N THR A 289 11.25 -31.04 -12.68
CA THR A 289 12.52 -31.68 -12.31
C THR A 289 12.34 -32.29 -10.93
N SER A 290 12.36 -33.61 -10.85
CA SER A 290 12.44 -34.40 -9.62
C SER A 290 13.52 -33.85 -8.68
N LYS A 291 13.10 -32.99 -7.75
CA LYS A 291 13.47 -32.97 -6.34
C LYS A 291 12.27 -32.45 -5.55
N THR A 292 11.16 -33.19 -5.61
CA THR A 292 10.16 -33.10 -4.55
C THR A 292 10.82 -33.65 -3.29
N ASN A 293 11.39 -32.77 -2.46
CA ASN A 293 11.60 -33.09 -1.06
C ASN A 293 10.22 -33.08 -0.40
N THR A 294 9.54 -34.20 -0.49
CA THR A 294 8.48 -34.56 0.43
C THR A 294 9.11 -34.78 1.80
N ASN A 295 9.34 -33.69 2.53
CA ASN A 295 9.46 -33.70 3.98
C ASN A 295 8.57 -32.57 4.51
N GLY A 296 7.26 -32.82 4.47
CA GLY A 296 6.38 -32.22 5.45
C GLY A 296 6.79 -32.74 6.84
N GLY A 297 6.89 -31.83 7.80
CA GLY A 297 6.96 -32.19 9.21
C GLY A 297 8.33 -32.68 9.69
N ALA A 298 9.37 -31.85 9.58
CA ALA A 298 10.44 -31.89 10.56
C ALA A 298 10.70 -30.47 11.01
N ASN A 299 10.63 -30.24 12.31
CA ASN A 299 11.23 -29.09 12.98
C ASN A 299 12.56 -28.77 12.29
N VAL A 300 12.58 -27.73 11.45
CA VAL A 300 13.82 -26.99 11.26
C VAL A 300 14.05 -26.43 12.64
N GLY A 301 14.91 -27.14 13.39
CA GLY A 301 15.28 -26.75 14.72
C GLY A 301 15.59 -25.27 14.63
N ALA A 302 14.82 -24.48 15.39
CA ALA A 302 15.37 -23.28 15.95
C ALA A 302 16.72 -23.74 16.52
N THR A 303 17.79 -23.48 15.78
CA THR A 303 19.07 -23.28 16.42
C THR A 303 18.82 -22.05 17.25
N ASN A 304 18.29 -22.30 18.45
CA ASN A 304 18.54 -21.48 19.59
C ASN A 304 20.07 -21.35 19.60
N ALA A 305 20.57 -20.33 18.94
CA ALA A 305 21.58 -19.49 19.54
C ALA A 305 20.92 -18.79 20.75
N THR A 306 20.41 -19.58 21.71
CA THR A 306 20.86 -19.40 23.07
C THR A 306 22.35 -19.66 22.99
N GLU A 307 23.10 -18.64 22.56
CA GLU A 307 24.50 -18.58 22.93
C GLU A 307 24.49 -18.80 24.43
N THR A 308 24.98 -19.96 24.86
CA THR A 308 25.48 -20.10 26.22
C THR A 308 26.29 -18.84 26.46
N PRO A 309 25.94 -17.98 27.43
CA PRO A 309 26.65 -16.74 27.64
C PRO A 309 28.14 -17.10 27.68
N PRO A 310 28.98 -16.44 26.86
CA PRO A 310 30.41 -16.76 26.85
C PRO A 310 30.88 -16.67 28.30
N ASN A 311 31.81 -17.55 28.70
CA ASN A 311 32.32 -17.54 30.06
C ASN A 311 32.92 -16.14 30.33
N GLU A 312 32.15 -15.29 31.02
CA GLU A 312 32.38 -13.85 31.00
C GLU A 312 33.68 -13.54 31.75
N GLY A 313 34.64 -12.97 31.05
CA GLY A 313 35.90 -12.54 31.65
C GLY A 313 35.69 -11.42 32.67
N ALA A 314 36.71 -11.14 33.47
CA ALA A 314 36.71 -9.97 34.35
C ALA A 314 36.58 -8.68 33.52
N ILE A 315 35.82 -7.70 34.04
CA ILE A 315 35.66 -6.39 33.38
C ILE A 315 37.00 -5.66 33.42
N GLN A 316 37.58 -5.41 32.26
CA GLN A 316 38.79 -4.61 32.11
C GLN A 316 38.51 -3.15 32.48
N ALA A 317 39.46 -2.53 33.17
CA ALA A 317 39.40 -1.11 33.50
C ALA A 317 39.37 -0.24 32.22
N PRO A 318 38.80 0.98 32.29
CA PRO A 318 38.73 1.87 31.15
C PRO A 318 40.07 2.13 30.47
N ILE A 319 40.05 2.26 29.14
CA ILE A 319 41.27 2.34 28.33
C ILE A 319 42.23 3.44 28.80
N GLU A 320 41.74 4.60 29.21
CA GLU A 320 42.52 5.74 29.69
C GLU A 320 43.31 5.44 30.96
N GLN A 321 42.84 4.50 31.79
CA GLN A 321 43.58 4.03 32.96
C GLN A 321 44.65 3.00 32.58
N ARG A 322 44.40 2.24 31.51
CA ARG A 322 45.31 1.19 31.03
C ARG A 322 46.42 1.71 30.11
N LEU A 323 46.28 2.90 29.52
CA LEU A 323 47.29 3.52 28.66
C LEU A 323 48.64 3.78 29.37
N ALA A 324 48.70 3.67 30.70
CA ALA A 324 49.95 3.67 31.46
C ALA A 324 50.84 2.46 31.15
N ASP A 325 50.27 1.31 30.73
CA ASP A 325 51.05 0.16 30.27
C ASP A 325 51.62 0.44 28.87
N ALA A 326 52.94 0.56 28.80
CA ALA A 326 53.63 0.87 27.56
C ALA A 326 53.51 -0.22 26.47
N LYS A 327 53.08 -1.43 26.81
CA LYS A 327 52.88 -2.55 25.87
C LYS A 327 51.48 -2.59 25.26
N LEU A 328 50.53 -1.84 25.81
CA LEU A 328 49.15 -1.83 25.32
C LEU A 328 49.07 -1.11 23.96
N VAL A 329 48.51 -1.79 22.97
CA VAL A 329 48.18 -1.21 21.66
C VAL A 329 46.67 -1.08 21.57
N PRO A 330 46.11 0.14 21.47
CA PRO A 330 44.68 0.32 21.27
C PRO A 330 44.18 -0.33 19.98
N ASP A 331 42.95 -0.85 20.00
CA ASP A 331 42.29 -1.45 18.85
C ASP A 331 41.50 -0.41 18.04
N LEU A 332 41.45 -0.59 16.72
CA LEU A 332 40.74 0.32 15.82
C LEU A 332 39.24 0.36 16.13
N GLN A 333 38.58 -0.79 16.17
CA GLN A 333 37.14 -0.91 16.39
C GLN A 333 36.77 -0.65 17.84
N ARG A 334 37.52 -1.19 18.81
CA ARG A 334 37.15 -1.07 20.24
C ARG A 334 37.44 0.31 20.82
N HIS A 335 38.48 1.00 20.34
CA HIS A 335 38.97 2.23 20.99
C HIS A 335 39.02 3.44 20.06
N VAL A 336 39.65 3.32 18.88
CA VAL A 336 39.93 4.48 18.02
C VAL A 336 38.64 5.02 17.39
N ILE A 337 37.86 4.18 16.73
CA ILE A 337 36.62 4.61 16.06
C ILE A 337 35.57 5.11 17.07
N PRO A 338 35.31 4.43 18.21
CA PRO A 338 34.45 4.96 19.26
C PRO A 338 34.92 6.32 19.80
N LEU A 339 36.24 6.49 20.01
CA LEU A 339 36.79 7.79 20.41
C LEU A 339 36.50 8.87 19.37
N LEU A 340 36.74 8.61 18.09
CA LEU A 340 36.44 9.57 17.01
C LEU A 340 34.94 9.90 16.94
N GLY A 341 34.08 8.90 17.19
CA GLY A 341 32.64 9.10 17.31
C GLY A 341 32.28 10.02 18.46
N ARG A 342 32.84 9.75 19.63
CA ARG A 342 32.64 10.53 20.84
C ARG A 342 33.09 11.98 20.72
N LEU A 343 34.18 12.23 20.01
CA LEU A 343 34.69 13.57 19.73
C LEU A 343 33.90 14.30 18.63
N GLY A 344 32.97 13.61 17.96
CA GLY A 344 32.17 14.13 16.85
C GLY A 344 32.93 14.20 15.51
N CYS A 345 34.12 13.61 15.41
CA CYS A 345 34.97 13.67 14.22
C CYS A 345 34.33 12.96 13.02
N ASN A 346 33.65 11.84 13.25
CA ASN A 346 32.90 11.08 12.23
C ASN A 346 31.39 11.45 12.20
N GLY A 347 31.03 12.60 12.78
CA GLY A 347 29.67 13.13 12.75
C GLY A 347 29.34 13.83 11.43
N ARG A 348 28.04 14.10 11.21
CA ARG A 348 27.50 14.72 9.99
C ARG A 348 28.13 16.07 9.64
N SER A 349 28.51 16.86 10.65
CA SER A 349 29.09 18.20 10.48
C SER A 349 30.60 18.19 10.16
N CYS A 350 31.26 17.02 10.21
CA CYS A 350 32.70 16.90 10.06
C CYS A 350 33.04 15.82 9.00
N HIS A 351 33.96 14.90 9.32
CA HIS A 351 34.46 13.93 8.35
C HIS A 351 33.47 12.81 8.03
N GLY A 352 32.41 12.63 8.85
CA GLY A 352 31.31 11.70 8.57
C GLY A 352 30.28 12.21 7.56
N SER A 353 30.45 13.44 7.04
CA SER A 353 29.58 13.97 5.99
C SER A 353 29.75 13.16 4.68
N PHE A 354 28.77 13.24 3.78
CA PHE A 354 28.83 12.51 2.50
C PHE A 354 30.07 12.90 1.65
N GLN A 355 30.50 14.15 1.73
CA GLN A 355 31.68 14.65 1.00
C GLN A 355 32.97 14.54 1.83
N GLY A 356 32.89 14.20 3.12
CA GLY A 356 33.98 14.42 4.06
C GLY A 356 34.23 15.92 4.30
N GLN A 357 35.38 16.25 4.88
CA GLN A 357 35.84 17.63 5.05
C GLN A 357 37.36 17.69 4.86
N GLY A 358 37.82 18.69 4.10
CA GLY A 358 39.25 18.90 3.82
C GLY A 358 39.93 17.67 3.22
N GLU A 359 39.29 17.05 2.22
CA GLU A 359 39.74 15.81 1.54
C GLU A 359 39.87 14.58 2.46
N PHE A 360 39.39 14.65 3.70
CA PHE A 360 39.37 13.53 4.63
C PHE A 360 37.94 13.15 4.98
N ARG A 361 37.65 11.85 4.87
CA ARG A 361 36.32 11.29 5.05
C ARG A 361 36.38 10.07 5.95
N LEU A 362 35.44 10.00 6.88
CA LEU A 362 35.16 8.84 7.70
C LEU A 362 33.75 8.35 7.39
N SER A 363 33.48 7.08 7.68
CA SER A 363 32.15 6.52 7.67
C SER A 363 31.31 7.23 8.74
N MET A 364 30.04 7.53 8.40
CA MET A 364 29.17 8.26 9.31
C MET A 364 28.93 7.42 10.57
N PHE A 365 29.29 7.97 11.73
CA PHE A 365 29.25 7.31 13.05
C PHE A 365 30.21 6.12 13.26
N GLY A 366 31.05 5.75 12.28
CA GLY A 366 32.19 4.84 12.48
C GLY A 366 31.85 3.35 12.44
N TYR A 367 31.51 2.83 11.25
CA TYR A 367 31.08 1.44 11.06
C TYR A 367 31.64 0.75 9.82
N ASP A 368 32.18 1.51 8.86
CA ASP A 368 32.94 0.94 7.75
C ASP A 368 34.42 0.98 8.13
N PHE A 369 34.83 0.01 8.96
CA PHE A 369 36.17 -0.02 9.54
C PHE A 369 37.28 -0.10 8.48
N GLU A 370 37.00 -0.72 7.33
CA GLU A 370 37.93 -0.79 6.22
C GLU A 370 38.13 0.60 5.58
N MET A 371 37.02 1.28 5.24
CA MET A 371 37.08 2.65 4.72
C MET A 371 37.70 3.62 5.73
N ASP A 372 37.31 3.54 6.99
CA ASP A 372 37.82 4.39 8.07
C ASP A 372 39.32 4.20 8.26
N HIS A 373 39.77 2.93 8.30
CA HIS A 373 41.18 2.58 8.41
C HIS A 373 41.99 3.16 7.25
N LYS A 374 41.55 2.91 6.02
CA LYS A 374 42.20 3.37 4.80
C LYS A 374 42.38 4.89 4.79
N ASN A 375 41.31 5.62 5.10
CA ASN A 375 41.35 7.08 5.08
C ASN A 375 42.15 7.64 6.27
N LEU A 376 42.13 6.99 7.44
CA LEU A 376 42.96 7.38 8.57
C LEU A 376 44.46 7.26 8.27
N LEU A 377 44.87 6.26 7.49
CA LEU A 377 46.27 6.11 7.09
C LEU A 377 46.80 7.29 6.26
N GLU A 378 45.95 8.03 5.56
CA GLU A 378 46.34 9.27 4.86
C GLU A 378 46.66 10.42 5.81
N ARG A 379 46.32 10.28 7.11
CA ARG A 379 46.54 11.26 8.17
C ARG A 379 47.53 10.79 9.25
N VAL A 380 48.17 9.65 9.01
CA VAL A 380 49.08 9.00 9.94
C VAL A 380 50.46 8.85 9.29
N ASP A 381 51.50 9.28 10.00
CA ASP A 381 52.88 8.95 9.67
C ASP A 381 53.39 7.85 10.63
N LEU A 382 53.64 6.67 10.07
CA LEU A 382 54.11 5.50 10.85
C LEU A 382 55.59 5.61 11.25
N LYS A 383 56.39 6.45 10.59
CA LYS A 383 57.81 6.66 10.89
C LYS A 383 57.98 7.81 11.88
N GLN A 384 57.29 8.92 11.64
CA GLN A 384 57.30 10.13 12.45
C GLN A 384 55.95 10.32 13.13
N THR A 385 55.63 9.46 14.11
CA THR A 385 54.29 9.42 14.72
C THR A 385 53.78 10.78 15.18
N ASP A 386 54.63 11.61 15.79
CA ASP A 386 54.21 12.91 16.32
C ASP A 386 53.93 13.96 15.21
N GLU A 387 54.32 13.72 13.95
CA GLU A 387 53.96 14.52 12.78
C GLU A 387 52.60 14.13 12.16
N SER A 388 51.92 13.11 12.72
CA SER A 388 50.63 12.65 12.21
C SER A 388 49.53 13.71 12.38
N LEU A 389 48.89 14.11 11.28
CA LEU A 389 47.82 15.12 11.27
C LEU A 389 46.62 14.76 12.16
N ILE A 390 46.36 13.46 12.38
CA ILE A 390 45.30 12.99 13.29
C ILE A 390 45.59 13.32 14.77
N LEU A 391 46.83 13.67 15.12
CA LEU A 391 47.24 14.08 16.47
C LEU A 391 47.23 15.61 16.65
N SER A 392 47.62 16.37 15.63
CA SER A 392 47.86 17.82 15.70
C SER A 392 46.64 18.68 15.30
N LYS A 393 45.82 18.22 14.35
CA LYS A 393 44.62 18.98 13.93
C LYS A 393 43.55 19.06 15.03
N PRO A 394 43.18 17.96 15.72
CA PRO A 394 42.14 18.02 16.74
C PRO A 394 42.56 18.78 18.01
N THR A 395 43.86 19.03 18.22
CA THR A 395 44.39 19.88 19.30
C THR A 395 44.49 21.36 18.89
N SER A 396 44.27 21.68 17.61
CA SER A 396 44.59 22.97 16.99
C SER A 396 46.07 23.37 17.08
N GLU A 397 46.98 22.39 17.20
CA GLU A 397 48.41 22.61 16.95
C GLU A 397 48.66 22.87 15.45
N ASP A 398 47.82 22.26 14.59
CA ASP A 398 47.64 22.64 13.19
C ASP A 398 46.24 23.24 12.97
N GLU A 399 46.09 24.12 11.97
CA GLU A 399 44.80 24.72 11.63
C GLU A 399 43.76 23.64 11.28
N HIS A 400 42.61 23.70 11.95
CA HIS A 400 41.53 22.75 11.81
C HIS A 400 40.17 23.45 11.87
N GLY A 401 39.46 23.45 10.74
CA GLY A 401 38.12 24.05 10.65
C GLY A 401 37.06 23.41 11.56
N GLY A 402 37.32 22.20 12.08
CA GLY A 402 36.51 21.56 13.10
C GLY A 402 36.76 22.05 14.53
N GLY A 403 37.70 22.96 14.75
CA GLY A 403 38.08 23.44 16.09
C GLY A 403 38.76 22.39 16.97
N VAL A 404 38.97 22.74 18.24
CA VAL A 404 39.58 21.87 19.26
C VAL A 404 38.60 20.75 19.63
N ARG A 405 39.07 19.51 19.61
CA ARG A 405 38.33 18.30 19.99
C ARG A 405 38.86 17.67 21.27
N PHE A 406 40.16 17.75 21.52
CA PHE A 406 40.79 17.38 22.78
C PHE A 406 42.03 18.23 23.02
N SER A 407 42.44 18.35 24.29
CA SER A 407 43.63 19.15 24.64
C SER A 407 44.94 18.44 24.28
N PRO A 408 46.01 19.19 23.95
CA PRO A 408 47.37 18.64 23.85
C PRO A 408 47.75 17.83 25.10
N GLY A 409 48.40 16.69 24.92
CA GLY A 409 48.85 15.81 26.00
C GLY A 409 47.75 14.98 26.68
N SER A 410 46.49 15.12 26.24
CA SER A 410 45.36 14.37 26.79
C SER A 410 45.45 12.86 26.52
N TRP A 411 44.70 12.06 27.30
CA TRP A 411 44.66 10.61 27.10
C TRP A 411 44.14 10.23 25.72
N GLN A 412 43.25 11.04 25.13
CA GLN A 412 42.73 10.87 23.77
C GLN A 412 43.86 10.96 22.74
N GLN A 413 44.70 11.99 22.83
CA GLN A 413 45.87 12.14 21.95
C GLN A 413 46.85 10.99 22.15
N ASN A 414 47.08 10.57 23.40
CA ASN A 414 47.96 9.45 23.72
C ASN A 414 47.42 8.11 23.21
N LEU A 415 46.11 7.89 23.22
CA LEU A 415 45.47 6.70 22.66
C LEU A 415 45.75 6.61 21.16
N LEU A 416 45.49 7.68 20.40
CA LEU A 416 45.76 7.75 18.97
C LEU A 416 47.26 7.55 18.68
N ARG A 417 48.12 8.25 19.42
CA ARG A 417 49.59 8.12 19.30
C ARG A 417 50.05 6.68 19.52
N ARG A 418 49.48 5.97 20.51
CA ARG A 418 49.81 4.56 20.82
C ARG A 418 49.34 3.61 19.73
N TRP A 419 48.14 3.82 19.18
CA TRP A 419 47.64 3.05 18.05
C TRP A 419 48.56 3.20 16.83
N ILE A 420 49.01 4.44 16.53
CA ILE A 420 49.95 4.73 15.44
C ILE A 420 51.31 4.04 15.68
N LYS A 421 51.91 4.18 16.87
CA LYS A 421 53.17 3.48 17.22
C LYS A 421 53.05 1.96 17.15
N GLY A 422 51.85 1.42 17.39
CA GLY A 422 51.53 -0.01 17.23
C GLY A 422 51.38 -0.46 15.77
N GLY A 423 51.58 0.44 14.80
CA GLY A 423 51.47 0.20 13.37
C GLY A 423 50.12 0.59 12.76
N ALA A 424 49.27 1.34 13.49
CA ALA A 424 47.93 1.74 13.06
C ALA A 424 47.14 0.55 12.47
N ARG A 425 47.04 -0.56 13.21
CA ARG A 425 46.49 -1.83 12.70
C ARG A 425 44.98 -1.71 12.41
N SER A 426 44.54 -2.39 11.34
CA SER A 426 43.12 -2.55 11.00
C SER A 426 42.44 -3.63 11.85
N VAL A 427 41.12 -3.77 11.70
CA VAL A 427 40.34 -4.89 12.25
C VAL A 427 40.75 -6.18 11.54
N GLY A 428 41.07 -7.23 12.29
CA GLY A 428 41.46 -8.52 11.72
C GLY A 428 40.25 -9.41 11.39
N GLU A 429 40.39 -10.31 10.42
CA GLU A 429 39.33 -11.28 10.04
C GLU A 429 38.86 -12.19 11.19
N LYS A 430 39.70 -12.37 12.23
CA LYS A 430 39.40 -13.15 13.44
C LYS A 430 39.13 -12.27 14.67
N SER A 431 38.89 -10.98 14.50
CA SER A 431 38.52 -10.10 15.61
C SER A 431 37.21 -10.56 16.24
N ALA A 432 37.13 -10.53 17.56
CA ALA A 432 35.89 -10.81 18.26
C ALA A 432 34.82 -9.80 17.84
N GLN A 433 33.62 -10.31 17.58
CA GLN A 433 32.43 -9.52 17.28
C GLN A 433 31.85 -8.88 18.54
N PHE A 434 31.38 -7.64 18.41
CA PHE A 434 30.65 -6.93 19.46
C PHE A 434 29.29 -7.62 19.67
N MET A 435 28.93 -7.90 20.92
CA MET A 435 27.72 -8.64 21.26
C MET A 435 26.64 -7.75 21.85
N ARG A 436 26.98 -7.00 22.92
CA ARG A 436 26.03 -6.12 23.61
C ARG A 436 26.73 -5.07 24.46
N LEU A 437 25.94 -4.14 24.97
CA LEU A 437 26.34 -3.10 25.90
C LEU A 437 25.61 -3.31 27.23
N ASP A 438 26.34 -3.41 28.34
CA ASP A 438 25.76 -3.45 29.68
C ASP A 438 25.90 -2.05 30.30
N VAL A 439 24.78 -1.36 30.54
CA VAL A 439 24.76 -0.02 31.17
C VAL A 439 24.23 -0.13 32.60
N SER A 440 24.96 0.44 33.56
CA SER A 440 24.59 0.42 34.97
C SER A 440 24.69 1.82 35.60
N PRO A 441 23.75 2.21 36.48
CA PRO A 441 22.49 1.52 36.77
C PRO A 441 21.54 1.50 35.56
N THR A 442 20.63 0.52 35.52
CA THR A 442 19.65 0.36 34.42
C THR A 442 18.45 1.31 34.54
N GLU A 443 18.22 1.86 35.73
CA GLU A 443 17.18 2.84 36.04
C GLU A 443 17.74 3.84 37.08
N LEU A 444 17.43 5.12 36.91
CA LEU A 444 17.78 6.23 37.78
C LEU A 444 16.49 6.83 38.35
N VAL A 445 16.37 6.84 39.68
CA VAL A 445 15.26 7.48 40.39
C VAL A 445 15.84 8.52 41.35
N PHE A 446 15.75 9.78 40.96
CA PHE A 446 16.23 10.92 41.73
C PHE A 446 15.25 11.29 42.84
N LYS A 447 15.77 11.86 43.92
CA LYS A 447 14.97 12.41 45.03
C LYS A 447 14.82 13.92 44.91
N ASN A 448 15.86 14.60 44.43
CA ASN A 448 15.89 16.05 44.33
C ASN A 448 16.42 16.49 42.96
N GLU A 449 16.00 17.67 42.50
CA GLU A 449 16.62 18.34 41.38
C GLU A 449 18.10 18.65 41.68
N GLY A 450 18.97 18.54 40.69
CA GLY A 450 20.42 18.70 40.81
C GLY A 450 21.17 17.47 41.32
N GLU A 451 20.49 16.38 41.69
CA GLU A 451 21.15 15.11 42.04
C GLU A 451 21.87 14.53 40.81
N GLU A 452 23.08 14.00 41.02
CA GLU A 452 23.96 13.49 39.97
C GLU A 452 24.27 12.01 40.17
N VAL A 453 24.19 11.23 39.10
CA VAL A 453 24.56 9.81 39.10
C VAL A 453 25.42 9.49 37.87
N GLN A 454 26.54 8.82 38.09
CA GLN A 454 27.45 8.40 37.03
C GLN A 454 26.99 7.08 36.41
N LEU A 455 26.80 7.07 35.09
CA LEU A 455 26.60 5.83 34.34
C LEU A 455 27.94 5.12 34.13
N ARG A 456 27.90 3.79 34.16
CA ARG A 456 28.98 2.90 33.78
C ARG A 456 28.54 2.05 32.60
N VAL A 457 29.36 2.03 31.55
CA VAL A 457 29.08 1.35 30.29
C VAL A 457 30.12 0.26 30.06
N VAL A 458 29.69 -0.99 29.91
CA VAL A 458 30.57 -2.13 29.69
C VAL A 458 30.26 -2.78 28.35
N SER A 459 31.25 -2.89 27.48
CA SER A 459 31.13 -3.66 26.23
C SER A 459 31.35 -5.15 26.48
N VAL A 460 30.61 -6.00 25.79
CA VAL A 460 30.74 -7.46 25.83
C VAL A 460 30.98 -7.98 24.42
N TRP A 461 32.00 -8.83 24.26
CA TRP A 461 32.46 -9.36 22.97
C TRP A 461 32.32 -10.89 22.90
N SER A 462 32.26 -11.44 21.69
CA SER A 462 32.06 -12.89 21.43
C SER A 462 33.18 -13.79 21.95
N ASP A 463 34.37 -13.25 22.21
CA ASP A 463 35.48 -13.95 22.87
C ASP A 463 35.34 -13.97 24.41
N GLY A 464 34.24 -13.46 24.95
CA GLY A 464 33.99 -13.32 26.39
C GLY A 464 34.70 -12.14 27.05
N SER A 465 35.47 -11.34 26.30
CA SER A 465 36.13 -10.15 26.84
C SER A 465 35.11 -9.06 27.17
N ARG A 466 35.38 -8.35 28.26
CA ARG A 466 34.54 -7.28 28.79
C ARG A 466 35.40 -6.08 29.13
N GLU A 467 34.96 -4.89 28.74
CA GLU A 467 35.70 -3.65 28.99
C GLU A 467 34.76 -2.53 29.37
N ASP A 468 35.16 -1.77 30.40
CA ASP A 468 34.50 -0.51 30.75
C ASP A 468 34.82 0.55 29.69
N VAL A 469 33.83 0.85 28.86
CA VAL A 469 33.92 1.75 27.71
C VAL A 469 33.19 3.07 27.97
N THR A 470 32.84 3.38 29.22
CA THR A 470 32.25 4.66 29.64
C THR A 470 32.90 5.90 29.00
N PRO A 471 34.25 6.03 28.97
CA PRO A 471 34.90 7.21 28.40
C PRO A 471 34.98 7.21 26.88
N LEU A 472 34.56 6.13 26.22
CA LEU A 472 34.44 5.98 24.77
C LEU A 472 32.98 6.04 24.29
N ALA A 473 32.01 5.85 25.20
CA ALA A 473 30.59 5.89 24.90
C ALA A 473 30.11 7.32 24.58
N ARG A 474 29.04 7.40 23.79
CA ARG A 474 28.27 8.63 23.56
C ARG A 474 26.97 8.56 24.34
N PHE A 475 26.52 9.70 24.85
CA PHE A 475 25.29 9.82 25.61
C PHE A 475 24.41 10.91 25.02
N GLU A 476 23.10 10.67 24.99
CA GLU A 476 22.09 11.63 24.56
C GLU A 476 20.90 11.56 25.52
N SER A 477 20.40 12.70 26.00
CA SER A 477 19.12 12.72 26.72
C SER A 477 17.97 12.95 25.74
N LYS A 478 16.88 12.19 25.91
CA LYS A 478 15.63 12.44 25.18
C LYS A 478 14.82 13.61 25.73
N ASN A 479 15.12 14.09 26.94
CA ASN A 479 14.45 15.24 27.52
C ASN A 479 15.35 15.93 28.57
N ASP A 480 16.13 16.92 28.11
CA ASP A 480 17.03 17.72 28.94
C ASP A 480 16.31 18.53 30.04
N ALA A 481 14.99 18.75 29.91
CA ALA A 481 14.20 19.42 30.95
C ALA A 481 13.98 18.53 32.18
N VAL A 482 14.14 17.20 32.04
CA VAL A 482 14.00 16.24 33.15
C VAL A 482 15.37 15.75 33.62
N ALA A 483 16.25 15.35 32.69
CA ALA A 483 17.60 14.91 33.02
C ALA A 483 18.58 15.26 31.89
N LYS A 484 19.74 15.80 32.24
CA LYS A 484 20.85 16.06 31.31
C LYS A 484 21.94 15.02 31.52
N VAL A 485 22.70 14.74 30.45
CA VAL A 485 23.86 13.85 30.54
C VAL A 485 25.10 14.56 30.01
N SER A 486 26.17 14.55 30.80
CA SER A 486 27.46 15.07 30.38
C SER A 486 28.13 14.11 29.39
N PRO A 487 29.14 14.56 28.64
CA PRO A 487 29.94 13.63 27.85
C PRO A 487 30.48 12.48 28.71
N SER A 488 30.92 12.68 29.95
CA SER A 488 31.48 11.58 30.76
C SER A 488 30.45 10.54 31.23
N GLY A 489 29.15 10.70 30.89
CA GLY A 489 28.08 9.83 31.37
C GLY A 489 27.55 10.22 32.75
N LEU A 490 27.85 11.43 33.23
CA LEU A 490 27.28 11.96 34.47
C LEU A 490 25.88 12.49 34.17
N VAL A 491 24.86 11.88 34.75
CA VAL A 491 23.46 12.27 34.59
C VAL A 491 23.04 13.16 35.73
N THR A 492 22.54 14.35 35.42
CA THR A 492 22.06 15.34 36.41
C THR A 492 20.56 15.52 36.26
N SER A 493 19.82 15.42 37.36
CA SER A 493 18.38 15.71 37.38
C SER A 493 18.12 17.21 37.18
N THR A 494 17.26 17.59 36.23
CA THR A 494 16.91 18.98 35.91
C THR A 494 15.45 19.34 36.16
N GLY A 495 14.55 18.37 36.28
CA GLY A 495 13.13 18.66 36.49
C GLY A 495 12.30 17.40 36.68
N GLN A 496 11.05 17.59 37.11
CA GLN A 496 10.14 16.49 37.40
C GLN A 496 9.63 15.81 36.12
N GLY A 497 9.42 14.50 36.18
CA GLY A 497 8.96 13.67 35.06
C GLY A 497 9.90 12.51 34.79
N ASP A 498 9.85 11.98 33.56
CA ASP A 498 10.77 10.96 33.09
C ASP A 498 11.42 11.28 31.75
N ALA A 499 12.64 10.77 31.61
CA ALA A 499 13.47 10.85 30.41
C ALA A 499 14.20 9.53 30.18
N TYR A 500 14.73 9.37 28.97
CA TYR A 500 15.66 8.29 28.66
C TYR A 500 17.00 8.87 28.29
N ILE A 501 18.06 8.32 28.87
CA ILE A 501 19.44 8.56 28.47
C ILE A 501 19.85 7.42 27.54
N ILE A 502 20.11 7.76 26.28
CA ILE A 502 20.56 6.81 25.26
C ILE A 502 22.08 6.75 25.28
N THR A 503 22.61 5.55 25.37
CA THR A 503 24.04 5.25 25.36
C THR A 503 24.39 4.55 24.05
N PHE A 504 25.42 5.04 23.36
CA PHE A 504 25.92 4.46 22.11
C PHE A 504 27.38 4.05 22.26
N TYR A 505 27.71 2.84 21.82
CA TYR A 505 29.08 2.35 21.69
C TYR A 505 29.13 1.25 20.63
N ASP A 506 30.01 1.36 19.64
CA ASP A 506 30.02 0.49 18.45
C ASP A 506 28.57 0.30 17.94
N ASN A 507 28.11 -0.92 17.65
CA ASN A 507 26.74 -1.20 17.23
C ASN A 507 25.71 -1.21 18.37
N GLY A 508 26.15 -1.09 19.63
CA GLY A 508 25.30 -1.12 20.81
C GLY A 508 24.57 0.20 21.04
N ILE A 509 23.26 0.10 21.26
CA ILE A 509 22.40 1.18 21.68
C ILE A 509 21.59 0.69 22.87
N GLU A 510 21.74 1.35 24.01
CA GLU A 510 21.02 1.03 25.24
C GLU A 510 20.37 2.28 25.82
N SER A 511 19.25 2.09 26.52
CA SER A 511 18.51 3.18 27.14
C SER A 511 18.42 3.01 28.66
N THR A 512 18.85 4.02 29.40
CA THR A 512 18.65 4.10 30.85
C THR A 512 17.52 5.06 31.16
N GLN A 513 16.51 4.61 31.89
CA GLN A 513 15.40 5.46 32.33
C GLN A 513 15.85 6.36 33.48
N ALA A 514 15.55 7.66 33.39
CA ALA A 514 15.77 8.65 34.42
C ALA A 514 14.45 9.25 34.87
N VAL A 515 14.20 9.26 36.18
CA VAL A 515 12.93 9.70 36.78
C VAL A 515 13.21 10.63 37.95
N LEU A 516 12.55 11.79 37.96
CA LEU A 516 12.32 12.57 39.17
C LEU A 516 10.81 12.62 39.43
N PRO A 517 10.30 12.02 40.53
CA PRO A 517 8.87 11.98 40.78
C PRO A 517 8.22 13.38 40.82
N VAL A 518 7.00 13.48 40.30
CA VAL A 518 6.22 14.73 40.27
C VAL A 518 5.57 15.06 41.61
N SER A 519 5.51 14.10 42.53
CA SER A 519 4.98 14.27 43.88
C SER A 519 5.61 13.29 44.87
N GLU A 520 5.38 13.50 46.17
CA GLU A 520 5.81 12.57 47.22
C GLU A 520 4.99 11.26 47.27
N GLN A 521 3.91 11.16 46.50
CA GLN A 521 3.08 9.96 46.44
C GLN A 521 3.82 8.89 45.65
N VAL A 522 4.83 8.25 46.23
CA VAL A 522 5.60 7.17 45.60
C VAL A 522 5.78 6.03 46.58
N GLY A 523 6.11 4.83 46.08
CA GLY A 523 6.35 3.66 46.94
C GLY A 523 5.16 3.39 47.86
N ASP A 524 5.39 3.32 49.17
CA ASP A 524 4.32 3.01 50.13
C ASP A 524 3.36 4.19 50.37
N LYS A 525 3.74 5.41 49.98
CA LYS A 525 2.87 6.62 50.05
C LYS A 525 1.90 6.74 48.87
N TYR A 526 2.02 5.88 47.83
CA TYR A 526 1.13 5.94 46.67
C TYR A 526 -0.29 5.50 47.02
N PRO A 527 -1.34 6.23 46.58
CA PRO A 527 -2.72 5.86 46.89
C PRO A 527 -3.10 4.49 46.32
N ALA A 528 -4.02 3.80 46.98
CA ALA A 528 -4.55 2.53 46.47
C ALA A 528 -5.42 2.77 45.23
N VAL A 529 -4.86 2.50 44.05
CA VAL A 529 -5.56 2.59 42.76
C VAL A 529 -6.00 1.19 42.31
N PRO A 530 -7.29 0.97 42.02
CA PRO A 530 -7.76 -0.32 41.50
C PRO A 530 -7.11 -0.69 40.16
N THR A 531 -6.68 -1.95 40.03
CA THR A 531 -6.07 -2.50 38.81
C THR A 531 -6.82 -3.75 38.33
N PRO A 532 -8.08 -3.60 37.86
CA PRO A 532 -8.94 -4.74 37.53
C PRO A 532 -8.44 -5.55 36.32
N THR A 533 -7.58 -4.97 35.47
CA THR A 533 -6.97 -5.66 34.33
C THR A 533 -5.43 -5.65 34.40
N PRO A 534 -4.74 -6.54 33.67
CA PRO A 534 -3.29 -6.51 33.56
C PRO A 534 -2.74 -5.21 32.96
N ILE A 535 -3.46 -4.57 32.03
CA ILE A 535 -3.09 -3.23 31.51
C ILE A 535 -2.98 -2.24 32.66
N ASP A 536 -4.01 -2.19 33.52
CA ASP A 536 -4.06 -1.27 34.64
C ASP A 536 -2.91 -1.53 35.62
N LYS A 537 -2.55 -2.79 35.85
CA LYS A 537 -1.41 -3.17 36.69
C LYS A 537 -0.10 -2.57 36.16
N HIS A 538 0.17 -2.68 34.86
CA HIS A 538 1.40 -2.15 34.27
C HIS A 538 1.40 -0.61 34.23
N VAL A 539 0.27 0.01 33.92
CA VAL A 539 0.14 1.48 33.88
C VAL A 539 0.29 2.06 35.28
N VAL A 540 -0.45 1.55 36.26
CA VAL A 540 -0.37 2.01 37.67
C VAL A 540 1.03 1.76 38.25
N ALA A 541 1.70 0.66 37.90
CA ALA A 541 3.08 0.42 38.33
C ALA A 541 4.04 1.53 37.84
N LYS A 542 3.88 2.01 36.60
CA LYS A 542 4.65 3.13 36.05
C LYS A 542 4.27 4.46 36.72
N LEU A 543 2.98 4.76 36.83
CA LEU A 543 2.49 5.98 37.49
C LEU A 543 2.92 6.07 38.96
N LYS A 544 2.98 4.94 39.66
CA LYS A 544 3.48 4.82 41.03
C LYS A 544 4.95 5.21 41.18
N LYS A 545 5.79 4.93 40.17
CA LYS A 545 7.20 5.38 40.16
C LYS A 545 7.32 6.88 39.91
N LEU A 546 6.45 7.42 39.06
CA LEU A 546 6.43 8.84 38.70
C LEU A 546 5.80 9.73 39.77
N GLY A 547 5.08 9.15 40.72
CA GLY A 547 4.29 9.92 41.69
C GLY A 547 3.06 10.60 41.08
N VAL A 548 2.53 10.01 40.00
CA VAL A 548 1.36 10.51 39.27
C VAL A 548 0.14 9.70 39.70
N THR A 549 -0.89 10.35 40.21
CA THR A 549 -2.18 9.70 40.49
C THR A 549 -3.06 9.80 39.25
N PRO A 550 -3.64 8.69 38.74
CA PRO A 550 -4.50 8.75 37.57
C PRO A 550 -5.79 9.51 37.85
N SER A 551 -6.41 10.07 36.81
CA SER A 551 -7.70 10.73 36.92
C SER A 551 -8.81 9.79 37.40
N ALA A 552 -9.94 10.38 37.78
CA ALA A 552 -11.17 9.64 38.02
C ALA A 552 -11.64 8.91 36.75
N LEU A 553 -12.56 7.96 36.88
CA LEU A 553 -13.22 7.36 35.72
C LEU A 553 -14.05 8.41 34.98
N CYS A 554 -14.15 8.25 33.66
CA CYS A 554 -15.06 9.04 32.84
C CYS A 554 -16.52 8.71 33.18
N THR A 555 -17.42 9.65 32.89
CA THR A 555 -18.86 9.41 33.05
C THR A 555 -19.35 8.40 32.00
N ASP A 556 -20.58 7.92 32.14
CA ASP A 556 -21.15 6.97 31.18
C ASP A 556 -21.42 7.59 29.81
N GLU A 557 -21.74 8.89 29.76
CA GLU A 557 -21.84 9.68 28.52
C GLU A 557 -20.50 9.74 27.80
N GLU A 558 -19.44 10.11 28.53
CA GLU A 558 -18.07 10.20 28.02
C GLU A 558 -17.60 8.82 27.53
N PHE A 559 -17.81 7.77 28.34
CA PHE A 559 -17.49 6.39 27.96
C PHE A 559 -18.19 5.98 26.66
N LEU A 560 -19.51 6.14 26.59
CA LEU A 560 -20.29 5.66 25.46
C LEU A 560 -19.93 6.42 24.18
N ARG A 561 -19.73 7.74 24.27
CA ARG A 561 -19.25 8.55 23.14
C ARG A 561 -17.89 8.03 22.66
N ARG A 562 -16.93 7.90 23.59
CA ARG A 562 -15.55 7.55 23.27
C ARG A 562 -15.42 6.19 22.62
N VAL A 563 -16.05 5.18 23.22
CA VAL A 563 -15.98 3.80 22.73
C VAL A 563 -16.72 3.63 21.40
N SER A 564 -17.81 4.37 21.17
CA SER A 564 -18.54 4.34 19.90
C SER A 564 -17.74 4.99 18.77
N LEU A 565 -17.09 6.12 19.03
CA LEU A 565 -16.24 6.79 18.05
C LEU A 565 -14.98 5.96 17.74
N ASP A 566 -14.34 5.37 18.75
CA ASP A 566 -13.10 4.61 18.55
C ASP A 566 -13.33 3.26 17.86
N LEU A 567 -14.36 2.49 18.26
CA LEU A 567 -14.61 1.15 17.72
C LEU A 567 -15.36 1.17 16.39
N VAL A 568 -16.33 2.07 16.21
CA VAL A 568 -17.24 2.04 15.06
C VAL A 568 -17.35 3.37 14.31
N GLY A 569 -16.61 4.40 14.72
CA GLY A 569 -16.58 5.70 14.05
C GLY A 569 -17.91 6.45 14.08
N THR A 570 -18.80 6.16 15.03
CA THR A 570 -20.19 6.64 15.07
C THR A 570 -20.48 7.32 16.40
N LEU A 571 -21.28 8.39 16.39
CA LEU A 571 -21.86 8.91 17.62
C LEU A 571 -22.95 7.95 18.12
N PRO A 572 -23.16 7.78 19.43
CA PRO A 572 -24.31 7.02 19.92
C PRO A 572 -25.62 7.75 19.57
N THR A 573 -26.67 7.00 19.19
CA THR A 573 -28.00 7.60 18.99
C THR A 573 -28.60 8.07 20.31
N LEU A 574 -29.58 8.98 20.22
CA LEU A 574 -30.39 9.40 21.37
C LEU A 574 -31.03 8.20 22.11
N LYS A 575 -31.49 7.19 21.37
CA LYS A 575 -32.08 5.98 21.94
C LYS A 575 -31.04 5.18 22.72
N GLU A 576 -29.88 4.92 22.13
CA GLU A 576 -28.80 4.16 22.79
C GLU A 576 -28.27 4.89 24.02
N LEU A 577 -28.11 6.21 23.97
CA LEU A 577 -27.73 7.02 25.13
C LEU A 577 -28.73 6.84 26.27
N ARG A 578 -30.03 7.04 26.01
CA ARG A 578 -31.07 6.89 27.03
C ARG A 578 -31.11 5.48 27.62
N GLU A 579 -31.04 4.45 26.79
CA GLU A 579 -31.03 3.04 27.23
C GLU A 579 -29.78 2.69 28.05
N PHE A 580 -28.61 3.18 27.65
CA PHE A 580 -27.35 2.92 28.33
C PHE A 580 -27.24 3.64 29.68
N LEU A 581 -27.72 4.89 29.74
CA LEU A 581 -27.73 5.68 30.97
C LEU A 581 -28.78 5.17 31.96
N ALA A 582 -29.91 4.64 31.48
CA ALA A 582 -30.94 4.04 32.33
C ALA A 582 -30.60 2.61 32.82
N ALA A 583 -29.56 1.98 32.28
CA ALA A 583 -29.16 0.64 32.68
C ALA A 583 -28.31 0.66 33.97
N ASP A 584 -28.73 -0.12 34.97
CA ASP A 584 -28.05 -0.26 36.27
C ASP A 584 -27.10 -1.48 36.35
N SER A 585 -26.84 -2.15 35.22
CA SER A 585 -25.99 -3.35 35.20
C SER A 585 -24.51 -3.01 35.42
N PRO A 586 -23.79 -3.68 36.34
CA PRO A 586 -22.37 -3.39 36.61
C PRO A 586 -21.44 -3.70 35.43
N ASP A 587 -21.89 -4.57 34.51
CA ASP A 587 -21.15 -4.97 33.30
C ASP A 587 -21.63 -4.26 32.02
N LYS A 588 -22.45 -3.20 32.13
CA LYS A 588 -23.05 -2.52 30.97
C LYS A 588 -22.00 -2.01 29.96
N ARG A 589 -20.85 -1.53 30.46
CA ARG A 589 -19.73 -1.05 29.63
C ARG A 589 -19.12 -2.18 28.79
N SER A 590 -18.83 -3.32 29.41
CA SER A 590 -18.29 -4.51 28.73
C SER A 590 -19.29 -5.09 27.72
N LYS A 591 -20.58 -5.18 28.08
CA LYS A 591 -21.65 -5.60 27.15
C LYS A 591 -21.75 -4.69 25.94
N LYS A 592 -21.62 -3.36 26.14
CA LYS A 592 -21.62 -2.39 25.05
C LYS A 592 -20.40 -2.55 24.14
N ILE A 593 -19.21 -2.82 24.70
CA ILE A 593 -18.01 -3.12 23.91
C ILE A 593 -18.23 -4.35 23.01
N GLU A 594 -18.72 -5.46 23.57
CA GLU A 594 -19.00 -6.67 22.77
C GLU A 594 -19.98 -6.40 21.65
N GLU A 595 -21.06 -5.67 21.94
CA GLU A 595 -22.07 -5.32 20.96
C GLU A 595 -21.48 -4.46 19.82
N LEU A 596 -20.65 -3.47 20.14
CA LEU A 596 -19.98 -2.62 19.14
C LEU A 596 -19.02 -3.41 18.25
N LEU A 597 -18.27 -4.37 18.80
CA LEU A 597 -17.33 -5.21 18.05
C LEU A 597 -18.03 -6.14 17.02
N GLN A 598 -19.33 -6.38 17.16
CA GLN A 598 -20.13 -7.16 16.21
C GLN A 598 -20.82 -6.29 15.14
N ARG A 599 -20.74 -4.96 15.23
CA ARG A 599 -21.41 -4.10 14.24
C ARG A 599 -20.69 -4.15 12.88
N PRO A 600 -21.42 -4.07 11.76
CA PRO A 600 -20.83 -3.83 10.44
C PRO A 600 -19.94 -2.58 10.38
N ALA A 601 -20.25 -1.58 11.23
CA ALA A 601 -19.46 -0.36 11.34
C ALA A 601 -18.04 -0.59 11.91
N TYR A 602 -17.85 -1.55 12.83
CA TYR A 602 -16.51 -1.95 13.29
C TYR A 602 -15.67 -2.48 12.13
N VAL A 603 -16.27 -3.41 11.36
CA VAL A 603 -15.63 -4.01 10.19
C VAL A 603 -15.22 -2.93 9.19
N MET A 604 -16.14 -2.03 8.85
CA MET A 604 -15.89 -0.97 7.87
C MET A 604 -14.81 0.02 8.33
N TRP A 605 -14.81 0.39 9.61
CA TRP A 605 -13.85 1.33 10.19
C TRP A 605 -12.44 0.76 10.18
N TRP A 606 -12.26 -0.47 10.67
CA TRP A 606 -10.96 -1.12 10.71
C TRP A 606 -10.47 -1.57 9.33
N THR A 607 -11.38 -1.89 8.40
CA THR A 607 -11.04 -2.08 6.99
C THR A 607 -10.38 -0.82 6.42
N THR A 608 -10.95 0.35 6.71
CA THR A 608 -10.39 1.62 6.24
C THR A 608 -9.00 1.88 6.81
N LYS A 609 -8.79 1.62 8.12
CA LYS A 609 -7.48 1.74 8.76
C LYS A 609 -6.45 0.78 8.18
N LEU A 610 -6.79 -0.49 8.00
CA LEU A 610 -5.87 -1.48 7.41
C LEU A 610 -5.57 -1.15 5.94
N CYS A 611 -6.56 -0.69 5.18
CA CYS A 611 -6.34 -0.25 3.81
C CYS A 611 -5.43 1.01 3.74
N ASP A 612 -5.44 1.87 4.76
CA ASP A 612 -4.49 3.00 4.87
C ASP A 612 -3.07 2.46 5.09
N LEU A 613 -2.91 1.51 6.02
CA LEU A 613 -1.64 0.87 6.34
C LEU A 613 -1.05 0.10 5.14
N THR A 614 -1.87 -0.69 4.41
CA THR A 614 -1.38 -1.52 3.30
C THR A 614 -1.31 -0.76 1.97
N GLY A 615 -1.95 0.40 1.86
CA GLY A 615 -1.89 1.28 0.71
C GLY A 615 -2.86 0.94 -0.43
N SER A 616 -4.10 0.52 -0.11
CA SER A 616 -5.12 0.21 -1.13
C SER A 616 -5.56 1.48 -1.88
N ASN A 617 -4.92 1.76 -3.03
CA ASN A 617 -5.17 2.96 -3.82
C ASN A 617 -5.04 2.70 -5.33
N ALA A 618 -6.13 2.96 -6.07
CA ALA A 618 -6.17 2.83 -7.53
C ALA A 618 -5.16 3.76 -8.25
N GLY A 619 -4.79 4.90 -7.66
CA GLY A 619 -3.80 5.82 -8.22
C GLY A 619 -2.40 5.21 -8.34
N TYR A 620 -2.03 4.29 -7.43
CA TYR A 620 -0.74 3.58 -7.47
C TYR A 620 -0.81 2.22 -8.12
N LEU A 621 -1.99 1.74 -8.50
CA LEU A 621 -2.15 0.56 -9.35
C LEU A 621 -2.13 0.94 -10.85
N GLY A 622 -1.67 2.16 -11.18
CA GLY A 622 -1.73 2.80 -12.49
C GLY A 622 -1.00 2.05 -13.61
N GLY A 623 -0.06 1.17 -13.28
CA GLY A 623 0.55 0.21 -14.18
C GLY A 623 -0.42 -0.85 -14.71
N THR A 624 -1.60 -0.98 -14.12
CA THR A 624 -2.64 -1.92 -14.55
C THR A 624 -3.76 -1.21 -15.31
N GLU A 625 -4.36 -1.91 -16.26
CA GLU A 625 -5.49 -1.41 -17.03
C GLU A 625 -6.81 -1.48 -16.22
N MET A 626 -6.77 -1.99 -14.99
CA MET A 626 -7.92 -2.29 -14.14
C MET A 626 -7.76 -1.79 -12.69
N ALA A 627 -7.02 -0.71 -12.51
CA ALA A 627 -6.65 -0.18 -11.21
C ALA A 627 -7.83 0.05 -10.25
N GLN A 628 -8.97 0.54 -10.75
CA GLN A 628 -10.17 0.79 -9.94
C GLN A 628 -10.85 -0.51 -9.45
N PRO A 629 -11.19 -1.47 -10.34
CA PRO A 629 -11.64 -2.80 -9.92
C PRO A 629 -10.69 -3.49 -8.93
N MET A 630 -9.38 -3.43 -9.15
CA MET A 630 -8.40 -4.06 -8.27
C MET A 630 -8.34 -3.41 -6.88
N ALA A 631 -8.42 -2.08 -6.78
CA ALA A 631 -8.51 -1.42 -5.48
C ALA A 631 -9.81 -1.77 -4.73
N ALA A 632 -10.92 -1.97 -5.46
CA ALA A 632 -12.17 -2.43 -4.87
C ALA A 632 -12.07 -3.88 -4.36
N GLN A 633 -11.45 -4.77 -5.15
CA GLN A 633 -11.13 -6.15 -4.74
C GLN A 633 -10.24 -6.18 -3.49
N TRP A 634 -9.19 -5.35 -3.46
CA TRP A 634 -8.31 -5.24 -2.30
C TRP A 634 -9.07 -4.83 -1.04
N ARG A 635 -9.89 -3.79 -1.14
CA ARG A 635 -10.72 -3.35 -0.02
C ARG A 635 -11.69 -4.46 0.45
N ALA A 636 -12.42 -5.08 -0.47
CA ALA A 636 -13.38 -6.14 -0.15
C ALA A 636 -12.71 -7.35 0.53
N TRP A 637 -11.50 -7.70 0.07
CA TRP A 637 -10.70 -8.75 0.68
C TRP A 637 -10.33 -8.41 2.13
N ILE A 638 -9.82 -7.20 2.40
CA ILE A 638 -9.52 -6.75 3.78
C ILE A 638 -10.80 -6.75 4.62
N GLU A 639 -11.91 -6.27 4.05
CA GLU A 639 -13.21 -6.24 4.73
C GLU A 639 -13.64 -7.63 5.21
N ARG A 640 -13.51 -8.65 4.35
CA ARG A 640 -13.82 -10.03 4.71
C ARG A 640 -12.93 -10.54 5.84
N ARG A 641 -11.63 -10.26 5.81
CA ARG A 641 -10.68 -10.69 6.86
C ARG A 641 -11.00 -10.07 8.21
N VAL A 642 -11.36 -8.78 8.24
CA VAL A 642 -11.78 -8.10 9.48
C VAL A 642 -13.12 -8.64 9.99
N GLN A 643 -14.07 -8.90 9.08
CA GLN A 643 -15.38 -9.47 9.42
C GLN A 643 -15.25 -10.83 10.10
N GLU A 644 -14.45 -11.72 9.51
CA GLU A 644 -14.20 -13.09 9.98
C GLU A 644 -13.13 -13.15 11.10
N ASN A 645 -12.58 -11.99 11.51
CA ASN A 645 -11.55 -11.89 12.54
C ASN A 645 -10.33 -12.80 12.29
N VAL A 646 -9.88 -12.85 11.03
CA VAL A 646 -8.67 -13.59 10.64
C VAL A 646 -7.46 -13.00 11.37
N GLY A 647 -6.60 -13.86 11.92
CA GLY A 647 -5.38 -13.45 12.63
C GLY A 647 -4.46 -12.59 11.75
N TRP A 648 -3.88 -11.55 12.33
CA TRP A 648 -3.02 -10.61 11.60
C TRP A 648 -1.82 -11.29 10.92
N ASP A 649 -1.28 -12.35 11.50
CA ASP A 649 -0.25 -13.23 10.91
C ASP A 649 -0.68 -13.81 9.56
N LYS A 650 -1.91 -14.34 9.48
CA LYS A 650 -2.46 -14.93 8.25
C LYS A 650 -2.78 -13.87 7.21
N ILE A 651 -3.39 -12.76 7.62
CA ILE A 651 -3.64 -11.61 6.73
C ILE A 651 -2.34 -11.16 6.07
N VAL A 652 -1.27 -11.05 6.85
CA VAL A 652 0.03 -10.59 6.37
C VAL A 652 0.76 -11.64 5.55
N ALA A 653 0.67 -12.93 5.90
CA ALA A 653 1.18 -14.02 5.08
C ALA A 653 0.54 -14.03 3.68
N ASP A 654 -0.79 -13.87 3.62
CA ASP A 654 -1.56 -13.82 2.36
C ASP A 654 -1.25 -12.58 1.51
N ILE A 655 -0.62 -11.54 2.08
CA ILE A 655 -0.11 -10.38 1.35
C ILE A 655 1.35 -10.61 0.94
N ILE A 656 2.21 -11.00 1.88
CA ILE A 656 3.65 -11.13 1.68
C ILE A 656 3.96 -12.23 0.67
N LEU A 657 3.37 -13.42 0.83
CA LEU A 657 3.63 -14.59 -0.02
C LEU A 657 2.75 -14.64 -1.27
N ALA A 658 1.89 -13.63 -1.47
CA ALA A 658 0.95 -13.60 -2.58
C ALA A 658 1.63 -13.77 -3.93
N ARG A 659 1.00 -14.61 -4.77
CA ARG A 659 1.20 -14.75 -6.22
C ARG A 659 -0.16 -14.59 -6.89
N SER A 660 -0.18 -14.13 -8.13
CA SER A 660 -1.46 -13.98 -8.85
C SER A 660 -2.05 -15.30 -9.31
N ARG A 661 -1.21 -16.30 -9.59
CA ARG A 661 -1.63 -17.66 -9.89
C ARG A 661 -0.66 -18.67 -9.30
N PRO A 662 -1.14 -19.90 -9.00
CA PRO A 662 -0.27 -21.05 -8.81
C PRO A 662 0.64 -21.26 -10.03
N ARG A 663 1.81 -21.86 -9.82
CA ARG A 663 2.80 -22.08 -10.90
C ARG A 663 2.27 -23.04 -11.97
N ASP A 664 1.38 -23.93 -11.58
CA ASP A 664 0.75 -24.95 -12.40
C ASP A 664 -0.41 -24.45 -13.26
N GLN A 665 -1.05 -23.36 -12.86
CA GLN A 665 -2.22 -22.84 -13.54
C GLN A 665 -1.80 -22.16 -14.86
N PRO A 666 -2.23 -22.59 -16.05
CA PRO A 666 -1.89 -21.93 -17.30
C PRO A 666 -2.35 -20.46 -17.32
N TYR A 667 -1.58 -19.59 -17.98
CA TYR A 667 -1.91 -18.16 -18.03
C TYR A 667 -3.30 -17.87 -18.65
N SER A 668 -3.76 -18.71 -19.59
CA SER A 668 -5.11 -18.64 -20.16
C SER A 668 -6.21 -18.88 -19.12
N GLU A 669 -6.02 -19.84 -18.21
CA GLU A 669 -6.95 -20.14 -17.13
C GLU A 669 -6.97 -19.01 -16.11
N PHE A 670 -5.79 -18.52 -15.72
CA PHE A 670 -5.64 -17.35 -14.84
C PHE A 670 -6.38 -16.13 -15.38
N ILE A 671 -6.21 -15.82 -16.68
CA ILE A 671 -6.93 -14.72 -17.33
C ILE A 671 -8.44 -14.88 -17.17
N ASN A 672 -8.96 -16.08 -17.46
CA ASN A 672 -10.38 -16.36 -17.42
C ASN A 672 -10.92 -16.19 -15.99
N GLN A 673 -10.23 -16.78 -15.01
CA GLN A 673 -10.56 -16.65 -13.59
C GLN A 673 -10.52 -15.17 -13.15
N GLN A 674 -9.44 -14.45 -13.47
CA GLN A 674 -9.28 -13.06 -13.06
C GLN A 674 -10.33 -12.14 -13.71
N SER A 675 -10.72 -12.43 -14.96
CA SER A 675 -11.80 -11.72 -15.63
C SER A 675 -13.18 -12.01 -15.02
N GLN A 676 -13.43 -13.21 -14.47
CA GLN A 676 -14.69 -13.51 -13.76
C GLN A 676 -14.90 -12.58 -12.57
N PHE A 677 -13.85 -12.23 -11.81
CA PHE A 677 -13.95 -11.27 -10.68
C PHE A 677 -14.35 -9.85 -11.09
N THR A 678 -14.39 -9.54 -12.39
CA THR A 678 -14.82 -8.24 -12.91
C THR A 678 -16.16 -8.28 -13.65
N ARG A 679 -16.74 -9.48 -13.84
CA ARG A 679 -18.05 -9.66 -14.44
C ARG A 679 -19.14 -9.12 -13.52
N ARG A 680 -20.17 -8.50 -14.11
CA ARG A 680 -21.34 -8.02 -13.36
C ARG A 680 -22.39 -9.09 -13.09
N THR A 681 -22.40 -10.15 -13.90
CA THR A 681 -23.47 -11.15 -13.95
C THR A 681 -23.11 -12.46 -13.24
N ASP A 682 -21.82 -12.75 -13.05
CA ASP A 682 -21.34 -14.05 -12.59
C ASP A 682 -20.47 -13.84 -11.33
N GLY A 683 -20.98 -14.26 -10.18
CA GLY A 683 -20.44 -13.96 -8.85
C GLY A 683 -19.34 -14.90 -8.39
N THR A 684 -18.11 -14.71 -8.86
CA THR A 684 -16.92 -15.19 -8.13
C THR A 684 -16.46 -14.12 -7.15
N ASP A 685 -16.34 -14.49 -5.87
CA ASP A 685 -15.93 -13.56 -4.82
C ASP A 685 -14.41 -13.55 -4.67
N PHE A 686 -13.76 -12.47 -5.14
CA PHE A 686 -12.33 -12.27 -4.91
C PHE A 686 -11.99 -12.22 -3.41
N ALA A 687 -12.93 -11.79 -2.57
CA ALA A 687 -12.74 -11.71 -1.13
C ALA A 687 -12.85 -13.06 -0.42
N ALA A 688 -13.01 -14.19 -1.14
CA ALA A 688 -12.98 -15.52 -0.54
C ALA A 688 -11.71 -15.75 0.31
N LEU A 689 -11.82 -16.55 1.37
CA LEU A 689 -10.77 -16.69 2.39
C LEU A 689 -9.51 -17.42 1.90
N ASP A 690 -9.62 -18.19 0.82
CA ASP A 690 -8.56 -18.95 0.17
C ASP A 690 -7.77 -18.13 -0.87
N ASN A 691 -8.28 -16.97 -1.30
CA ASN A 691 -7.57 -16.10 -2.23
C ASN A 691 -6.49 -15.26 -1.50
N PRO A 692 -5.24 -15.21 -1.99
CA PRO A 692 -4.23 -14.29 -1.48
C PRO A 692 -4.45 -12.85 -2.00
N MET A 693 -3.65 -11.90 -1.53
CA MET A 693 -3.70 -10.48 -1.94
C MET A 693 -2.46 -10.05 -2.75
N PRO A 694 -2.39 -10.37 -4.07
CA PRO A 694 -1.25 -9.98 -4.90
C PRO A 694 -1.17 -8.47 -5.18
N HIS A 695 -2.28 -7.73 -5.05
CA HIS A 695 -2.34 -6.33 -5.46
C HIS A 695 -1.39 -5.41 -4.70
N PHE A 696 -0.97 -5.79 -3.48
CA PHE A 696 0.07 -5.06 -2.74
C PHE A 696 1.36 -4.93 -3.54
N TRP A 697 1.82 -6.02 -4.18
CA TRP A 697 3.06 -6.05 -4.96
C TRP A 697 2.93 -5.44 -6.36
N MET A 698 1.70 -5.09 -6.80
CA MET A 698 1.45 -4.43 -8.08
C MET A 698 1.54 -2.90 -8.02
N LYS A 699 1.75 -2.33 -6.83
CA LYS A 699 1.88 -0.89 -6.62
C LYS A 699 3.08 -0.30 -7.38
N ASP A 700 2.85 0.78 -8.10
CA ASP A 700 3.85 1.46 -8.94
C ASP A 700 4.97 2.13 -8.14
N ASN A 701 4.66 2.55 -6.91
CA ASN A 701 5.62 3.17 -6.00
C ASN A 701 6.49 2.16 -5.22
N ILE A 702 6.33 0.85 -5.46
CA ILE A 702 7.20 -0.19 -4.88
C ILE A 702 7.67 -1.23 -5.92
N ARG A 703 7.94 -0.79 -7.15
CA ARG A 703 8.36 -1.71 -8.23
C ARG A 703 9.77 -2.24 -8.02
N LEU A 704 10.69 -1.42 -7.52
CA LEU A 704 12.09 -1.80 -7.33
C LEU A 704 12.25 -2.64 -6.07
N PRO A 705 13.21 -3.59 -6.03
CA PRO A 705 13.49 -4.39 -4.83
C PRO A 705 13.75 -3.52 -3.60
N ARG A 706 14.52 -2.43 -3.75
CA ARG A 706 14.76 -1.44 -2.70
C ARG A 706 13.46 -0.87 -2.12
N ASP A 707 12.54 -0.44 -2.97
CA ASP A 707 11.28 0.17 -2.53
C ASP A 707 10.38 -0.85 -1.82
N LYS A 708 10.44 -2.12 -2.24
CA LYS A 708 9.79 -3.24 -1.56
C LYS A 708 10.34 -3.45 -0.16
N THR A 709 11.67 -3.43 0.00
CA THR A 709 12.34 -3.53 1.30
C THR A 709 11.88 -2.43 2.26
N LEU A 710 11.84 -1.18 1.78
CA LEU A 710 11.40 -0.04 2.58
C LEU A 710 9.92 -0.18 2.96
N ALA A 711 9.04 -0.41 1.99
CA ALA A 711 7.62 -0.59 2.23
C ALA A 711 7.32 -1.74 3.20
N PHE A 712 8.07 -2.84 3.09
CA PHE A 712 7.97 -3.99 3.98
C PHE A 712 8.35 -3.62 5.42
N GLY A 713 9.48 -2.93 5.60
CA GLY A 713 9.96 -2.45 6.90
C GLY A 713 8.93 -1.58 7.62
N TYR A 714 8.36 -0.60 6.91
CA TYR A 714 7.31 0.26 7.46
C TYR A 714 6.05 -0.50 7.80
N VAL A 715 5.44 -1.13 6.79
CA VAL A 715 4.07 -1.66 6.91
C VAL A 715 4.01 -2.80 7.92
N PHE A 716 4.98 -3.71 7.88
CA PHE A 716 4.90 -4.95 8.66
C PHE A 716 5.81 -5.01 9.87
N MET A 717 6.88 -4.22 9.95
CA MET A 717 7.81 -4.24 11.09
C MET A 717 7.82 -2.96 11.92
N GLY A 718 7.29 -1.85 11.40
CA GLY A 718 7.41 -0.54 12.05
C GLY A 718 8.87 -0.06 12.14
N VAL A 719 9.74 -0.56 11.26
CA VAL A 719 11.17 -0.26 11.20
C VAL A 719 11.46 0.63 10.01
N ARG A 720 12.21 1.72 10.23
CA ARG A 720 12.57 2.71 9.22
C ARG A 720 13.96 2.39 8.67
N LEU A 721 14.03 1.96 7.40
CA LEU A 721 15.25 1.47 6.77
C LEU A 721 15.89 2.47 5.80
N GLU A 722 15.32 3.66 5.59
CA GLU A 722 15.81 4.62 4.58
C GLU A 722 17.21 5.12 4.87
N CYS A 723 17.52 5.42 6.14
CA CYS A 723 18.88 5.85 6.47
C CYS A 723 19.90 4.75 6.19
N ALA A 724 19.50 3.48 6.39
CA ALA A 724 20.31 2.30 6.13
C ALA A 724 20.64 2.11 4.65
N GLU A 725 19.96 2.77 3.72
CA GLU A 725 20.29 2.66 2.29
C GLU A 725 21.66 3.30 1.96
N CYS A 726 21.95 4.43 2.58
CA CYS A 726 23.08 5.28 2.22
C CYS A 726 24.24 5.14 3.22
N HIS A 727 23.93 4.97 4.51
CA HIS A 727 24.90 4.87 5.59
C HIS A 727 24.33 4.00 6.73
N LYS A 728 25.03 3.82 7.85
CA LYS A 728 24.43 3.13 8.99
C LYS A 728 23.31 3.98 9.60
N HIS A 729 22.18 3.37 9.94
CA HIS A 729 21.12 4.03 10.68
C HIS A 729 21.66 4.69 11.99
N PRO A 730 21.37 5.98 12.24
CA PRO A 730 21.93 6.71 13.41
C PRO A 730 21.41 6.20 14.76
N PHE A 731 20.20 5.66 14.77
CA PHE A 731 19.45 5.30 15.98
C PHE A 731 19.14 3.79 16.06
N ASP A 732 19.71 3.00 15.14
CA ASP A 732 19.44 1.57 15.07
C ASP A 732 20.69 0.81 14.63
N GLN A 733 20.65 -0.51 14.70
CA GLN A 733 21.77 -1.38 14.37
C GLN A 733 21.98 -1.59 12.87
N TRP A 734 21.01 -1.20 12.02
CA TRP A 734 21.00 -1.51 10.60
C TRP A 734 22.09 -0.76 9.82
N SER A 735 22.97 -1.52 9.16
CA SER A 735 24.01 -0.99 8.26
C SER A 735 23.54 -0.94 6.80
N LYS A 736 24.36 -0.29 5.96
CA LYS A 736 24.21 -0.33 4.50
C LYS A 736 24.26 -1.73 3.91
N ASN A 737 25.11 -2.59 4.48
CA ASN A 737 25.23 -3.96 4.02
C ASN A 737 23.99 -4.78 4.43
N ASP A 738 23.47 -4.60 5.65
CA ASP A 738 22.26 -5.30 6.08
C ASP A 738 21.06 -4.92 5.18
N PHE A 739 20.92 -3.64 4.83
CA PHE A 739 19.88 -3.20 3.89
C PHE A 739 20.04 -3.85 2.51
N ALA A 740 21.26 -3.90 1.97
CA ALA A 740 21.54 -4.49 0.67
C ALA A 740 21.29 -6.01 0.63
N GLN A 741 21.68 -6.73 1.70
CA GLN A 741 21.46 -8.16 1.85
C GLN A 741 19.98 -8.48 2.07
N PHE A 742 19.27 -7.69 2.89
CA PHE A 742 17.83 -7.88 3.09
C PHE A 742 17.01 -7.52 1.83
N THR A 743 17.52 -6.62 0.99
CA THR A 743 16.89 -6.32 -0.31
C THR A 743 16.92 -7.50 -1.29
N GLN A 744 17.86 -8.44 -1.14
CA GLN A 744 17.96 -9.61 -2.03
C GLN A 744 16.68 -10.46 -2.02
N PHE A 745 16.00 -10.56 -0.89
CA PHE A 745 14.74 -11.30 -0.73
C PHE A 745 13.62 -10.84 -1.67
N PHE A 746 13.67 -9.59 -2.14
CA PHE A 746 12.64 -9.00 -3.00
C PHE A 746 13.02 -8.92 -4.48
N THR A 747 14.23 -9.38 -4.85
CA THR A 747 14.76 -9.24 -6.22
C THR A 747 14.02 -10.10 -7.24
N ARG A 748 13.58 -11.30 -6.85
CA ARG A 748 12.84 -12.26 -7.67
C ARG A 748 11.33 -12.01 -7.70
N VAL A 749 10.80 -11.13 -6.83
CA VAL A 749 9.36 -10.80 -6.79
C VAL A 749 9.06 -9.79 -7.89
N LYS A 750 8.26 -10.17 -8.89
CA LYS A 750 7.92 -9.34 -10.05
C LYS A 750 6.43 -9.06 -10.13
N ALA A 751 6.07 -7.93 -10.72
CA ALA A 751 4.71 -7.57 -11.08
C ALA A 751 4.69 -7.11 -12.53
N GLY A 752 3.94 -7.80 -13.39
CA GLY A 752 3.95 -7.53 -14.82
C GLY A 752 3.48 -8.72 -15.65
N ILE A 753 4.16 -8.94 -16.77
CA ILE A 753 3.93 -10.09 -17.65
C ILE A 753 5.11 -11.02 -17.42
N SER A 754 4.89 -12.25 -16.99
CA SER A 754 5.97 -13.22 -16.86
C SER A 754 6.48 -13.64 -18.24
N PRO A 755 7.73 -14.16 -18.34
CA PRO A 755 8.21 -14.73 -19.59
C PRO A 755 7.26 -15.78 -20.17
N GLU A 756 6.61 -16.57 -19.32
CA GLU A 756 5.61 -17.58 -19.70
C GLU A 756 4.32 -16.97 -20.25
N ALA A 757 3.84 -15.89 -19.64
CA ALA A 757 2.63 -15.21 -20.08
C ALA A 757 2.81 -14.37 -21.36
N ALA A 758 4.05 -14.07 -21.78
CA ALA A 758 4.34 -13.07 -22.81
C ALA A 758 3.64 -13.32 -24.16
N ALA A 759 3.78 -14.54 -24.69
CA ALA A 759 3.20 -14.91 -25.99
C ALA A 759 1.67 -14.87 -25.93
N ARG A 760 1.06 -15.59 -24.99
CA ARG A 760 -0.40 -15.60 -24.82
C ARG A 760 -0.99 -14.22 -24.48
N HIS A 761 -0.30 -13.40 -23.69
CA HIS A 761 -0.69 -12.02 -23.42
C HIS A 761 -0.73 -11.20 -24.72
N GLU A 762 0.29 -11.34 -25.58
CA GLU A 762 0.31 -10.69 -26.90
C GLU A 762 -0.76 -11.21 -27.84
N GLN A 763 -0.93 -12.53 -27.94
CA GLN A 763 -1.99 -13.16 -28.70
C GLN A 763 -3.35 -12.57 -28.34
N MET A 764 -3.66 -12.50 -27.05
CA MET A 764 -4.96 -12.02 -26.60
C MET A 764 -5.14 -10.51 -26.80
N ARG A 765 -4.08 -9.71 -26.70
CA ARG A 765 -4.12 -8.30 -27.12
C ARG A 765 -4.53 -8.16 -28.58
N ASN A 766 -3.96 -8.99 -29.44
CA ASN A 766 -4.28 -9.02 -30.86
C ASN A 766 -5.73 -9.47 -31.06
N MET A 767 -6.17 -10.59 -30.47
CA MET A 767 -7.56 -11.10 -30.59
C MET A 767 -8.63 -10.08 -30.19
N LEU A 768 -8.37 -9.26 -29.17
CA LEU A 768 -9.30 -8.23 -28.71
C LEU A 768 -9.32 -6.99 -29.64
N GLY A 769 -8.43 -6.97 -30.63
CA GLY A 769 -8.23 -5.88 -31.59
C GLY A 769 -7.69 -4.60 -30.95
N VAL A 770 -7.31 -4.60 -29.67
CA VAL A 770 -6.98 -3.35 -28.95
C VAL A 770 -5.91 -2.57 -29.74
N PRO A 771 -6.20 -1.33 -30.18
CA PRO A 771 -5.36 -0.73 -31.21
C PRO A 771 -3.90 -0.53 -30.75
N VAL A 772 -2.96 -0.98 -31.59
CA VAL A 772 -1.51 -0.85 -31.35
C VAL A 772 -1.04 0.60 -31.47
N LYS A 773 -1.62 1.36 -32.41
CA LYS A 773 -1.31 2.77 -32.71
C LYS A 773 -2.01 3.80 -31.79
N LEU A 774 -2.78 3.37 -30.78
CA LEU A 774 -3.43 4.32 -29.86
C LEU A 774 -2.40 5.01 -28.96
N ASP A 775 -2.21 6.31 -29.21
CA ASP A 775 -1.18 7.18 -28.65
C ASP A 775 -1.27 7.45 -27.12
N THR A 776 -2.16 6.81 -26.37
CA THR A 776 -2.19 6.96 -24.90
C THR A 776 -2.62 5.68 -24.18
N ALA A 777 -1.99 5.41 -23.03
CA ALA A 777 -2.39 4.32 -22.12
C ALA A 777 -3.87 4.43 -21.67
N ALA A 778 -4.41 5.65 -21.61
CA ALA A 778 -5.80 5.90 -21.21
C ALA A 778 -6.83 5.25 -22.15
N LEU A 779 -6.58 5.24 -23.46
CA LEU A 779 -7.53 4.70 -24.43
C LEU A 779 -7.45 3.17 -24.50
N ARG A 780 -6.28 2.58 -24.24
CA ARG A 780 -6.16 1.13 -24.03
C ARG A 780 -6.92 0.69 -22.78
N ARG A 781 -6.76 1.41 -21.67
CA ARG A 781 -7.52 1.21 -20.43
C ARG A 781 -9.02 1.21 -20.69
N GLN A 782 -9.52 2.20 -21.43
CA GLN A 782 -10.94 2.31 -21.76
C GLN A 782 -11.45 1.09 -22.52
N SER A 783 -10.67 0.58 -23.48
CA SER A 783 -11.03 -0.62 -24.25
C SER A 783 -11.09 -1.87 -23.36
N TYR A 784 -10.09 -2.11 -22.50
CA TYR A 784 -10.12 -3.26 -21.60
C TYR A 784 -11.24 -3.19 -20.56
N LEU A 785 -11.48 -2.02 -19.96
CA LEU A 785 -12.61 -1.81 -19.05
C LEU A 785 -13.94 -2.16 -19.72
N ARG A 786 -14.08 -1.82 -21.02
CA ARG A 786 -15.29 -2.12 -21.78
C ARG A 786 -15.44 -3.61 -22.05
N ILE A 787 -14.37 -4.28 -22.48
CA ILE A 787 -14.33 -5.72 -22.73
C ILE A 787 -14.64 -6.51 -21.44
N ALA A 788 -14.01 -6.14 -20.33
CA ALA A 788 -14.26 -6.75 -19.03
C ALA A 788 -15.71 -6.54 -18.56
N ALA A 789 -16.27 -5.34 -18.77
CA ALA A 789 -17.67 -5.05 -18.43
C ALA A 789 -18.68 -5.87 -19.27
N GLU A 790 -18.27 -6.35 -20.44
CA GLU A 790 -19.03 -7.25 -21.33
C GLU A 790 -18.83 -8.73 -20.97
N GLY A 791 -17.99 -9.02 -19.98
CA GLY A 791 -17.65 -10.38 -19.55
C GLY A 791 -16.52 -11.03 -20.34
N GLY A 792 -15.87 -10.29 -21.24
CA GLY A 792 -14.71 -10.75 -21.98
C GLY A 792 -13.45 -10.88 -21.13
N ALA A 793 -12.60 -11.84 -21.50
CA ALA A 793 -11.25 -11.99 -20.97
C ALA A 793 -10.37 -10.80 -21.38
N ILE A 794 -9.49 -10.32 -20.48
CA ILE A 794 -8.49 -9.28 -20.79
C ILE A 794 -7.09 -9.72 -20.35
N PRO A 795 -6.01 -9.20 -20.97
CA PRO A 795 -4.65 -9.68 -20.69
C PRO A 795 -4.16 -9.10 -19.35
N TRP A 796 -4.44 -9.85 -18.29
CA TRP A 796 -4.12 -9.46 -16.91
C TRP A 796 -2.62 -9.53 -16.63
N LYS A 797 -2.10 -8.52 -15.94
CA LYS A 797 -0.78 -8.61 -15.33
C LYS A 797 -0.84 -9.47 -14.07
N GLU A 798 0.28 -10.09 -13.74
CA GLU A 798 0.43 -11.01 -12.61
C GLU A 798 1.58 -10.61 -11.70
N VAL A 799 1.47 -11.00 -10.43
CA VAL A 799 2.58 -11.08 -9.48
C VAL A 799 3.13 -12.50 -9.53
N TYR A 800 4.42 -12.61 -9.83
CA TYR A 800 5.12 -13.87 -9.97
C TYR A 800 6.51 -13.79 -9.32
N VAL A 801 7.10 -14.96 -9.09
CA VAL A 801 8.45 -15.08 -8.55
C VAL A 801 9.33 -15.74 -9.59
N ASP A 802 10.42 -15.06 -9.97
CA ASP A 802 11.42 -15.65 -10.87
C ASP A 802 12.01 -16.92 -10.24
N PRO A 803 12.30 -17.97 -11.02
CA PRO A 803 12.89 -19.20 -10.48
C PRO A 803 14.29 -18.95 -9.89
N PRO A 804 14.78 -19.85 -9.02
CA PRO A 804 16.17 -19.82 -8.55
C PRO A 804 17.15 -19.74 -9.71
N THR A 805 18.24 -19.02 -9.51
CA THR A 805 19.30 -18.93 -10.51
C THR A 805 20.32 -20.06 -10.28
N GLY A 806 21.04 -20.47 -11.33
CA GLY A 806 22.11 -21.47 -11.18
C GLY A 806 23.36 -20.97 -10.43
N LYS A 807 23.35 -19.74 -9.90
CA LYS A 807 24.46 -19.13 -9.14
C LYS A 807 24.01 -18.85 -7.71
N PRO A 808 24.86 -19.05 -6.69
CA PRO A 808 24.51 -18.73 -5.30
C PRO A 808 23.99 -17.30 -5.15
N GLN A 809 22.93 -17.12 -4.38
CA GLN A 809 22.32 -15.83 -4.10
C GLN A 809 22.23 -15.64 -2.58
N PRO A 810 23.35 -15.36 -1.89
CA PRO A 810 23.35 -15.16 -0.45
C PRO A 810 22.56 -13.90 -0.06
N ALA A 811 21.76 -14.02 0.98
CA ALA A 811 20.98 -12.95 1.57
C ALA A 811 20.92 -13.11 3.09
N LYS A 812 20.72 -12.02 3.82
CA LYS A 812 20.74 -12.02 5.28
C LYS A 812 19.47 -11.40 5.84
N LEU A 813 18.80 -12.10 6.74
CA LEU A 813 17.69 -11.55 7.52
C LEU A 813 18.22 -10.42 8.43
N LEU A 814 17.39 -9.42 8.72
CA LEU A 814 17.82 -8.32 9.60
C LEU A 814 18.16 -8.87 11.00
N GLY A 815 19.42 -8.72 11.41
CA GLY A 815 19.92 -9.27 12.69
C GLY A 815 19.94 -10.81 12.75
N GLY A 816 19.81 -11.50 11.61
CA GLY A 816 19.74 -12.96 11.53
C GLY A 816 20.87 -13.58 10.69
N ASN A 817 20.67 -14.85 10.34
CA ASN A 817 21.64 -15.64 9.59
C ASN A 817 21.63 -15.32 8.09
N GLU A 818 22.77 -15.59 7.44
CA GLU A 818 22.86 -15.64 5.99
C GLU A 818 22.26 -16.95 5.47
N ILE A 819 21.52 -16.86 4.37
CA ILE A 819 20.87 -17.98 3.68
C ILE A 819 21.03 -17.84 2.16
N ASP A 820 21.09 -18.94 1.43
CA ASP A 820 21.04 -18.91 -0.04
C ASP A 820 19.58 -18.90 -0.50
N LEU A 821 19.18 -17.85 -1.21
CA LEU A 821 17.81 -17.71 -1.71
C LEU A 821 17.43 -18.77 -2.75
N ASN A 822 18.41 -19.48 -3.33
CA ASN A 822 18.12 -20.55 -4.28
C ASN A 822 17.64 -21.85 -3.61
N ASP A 823 17.77 -21.98 -2.29
CA ASP A 823 17.22 -23.10 -1.54
C ASP A 823 15.69 -23.01 -1.39
N PHE A 824 15.10 -21.87 -1.73
CA PHE A 824 13.68 -21.58 -1.58
C PHE A 824 13.02 -21.29 -2.93
N GLU A 825 11.82 -21.86 -3.14
CA GLU A 825 11.01 -21.52 -4.30
C GLU A 825 10.54 -20.06 -4.24
N ASP A 826 10.02 -19.62 -3.10
CA ASP A 826 9.74 -18.21 -2.82
C ASP A 826 10.81 -17.65 -1.87
N PRO A 827 11.62 -16.66 -2.27
CA PRO A 827 12.60 -16.08 -1.37
C PRO A 827 11.95 -15.41 -0.15
N ARG A 828 10.65 -15.07 -0.19
CA ARG A 828 9.96 -14.42 0.95
C ARG A 828 9.55 -15.39 2.06
N GLU A 829 9.52 -16.70 1.81
CA GLU A 829 9.19 -17.72 2.82
C GLU A 829 10.03 -17.62 4.10
N PRO A 830 11.38 -17.61 4.03
CA PRO A 830 12.21 -17.44 5.21
C PRO A 830 11.99 -16.09 5.91
N VAL A 831 11.64 -15.03 5.16
CA VAL A 831 11.30 -13.73 5.76
C VAL A 831 10.01 -13.81 6.56
N MET A 832 8.97 -14.42 5.99
CA MET A 832 7.68 -14.60 6.68
C MET A 832 7.82 -15.46 7.93
N GLN A 833 8.59 -16.56 7.85
CA GLN A 833 8.88 -17.39 9.03
C GLN A 833 9.62 -16.60 10.10
N TRP A 834 10.68 -15.88 9.71
CA TRP A 834 11.46 -15.05 10.62
C TRP A 834 10.64 -13.98 11.36
N MET A 835 9.61 -13.41 10.72
CA MET A 835 8.71 -12.44 11.35
C MET A 835 7.84 -13.02 12.47
N LEU A 836 7.60 -14.34 12.45
CA LEU A 836 6.72 -15.03 13.39
C LEU A 836 7.50 -15.78 14.49
N THR A 837 8.83 -15.77 14.44
CA THR A 837 9.69 -16.51 15.36
C THR A 837 10.45 -15.60 16.31
N GLU A 838 10.61 -16.06 17.54
CA GLU A 838 11.49 -15.43 18.53
C GLU A 838 12.97 -15.49 18.11
N PRO A 839 13.78 -14.48 18.48
CA PRO A 839 13.46 -13.31 19.32
C PRO A 839 12.86 -12.11 18.56
N ASN A 840 12.57 -12.25 17.26
CA ASN A 840 12.06 -11.14 16.46
C ASN A 840 10.58 -10.85 16.78
N ARG A 841 10.34 -9.77 17.51
CA ARG A 841 8.98 -9.31 17.84
C ARG A 841 8.55 -8.04 17.10
N TYR A 842 9.29 -7.56 16.09
CA TYR A 842 8.92 -6.32 15.37
C TYR A 842 7.52 -6.38 14.76
N PHE A 843 7.16 -7.54 14.21
CA PHE A 843 5.86 -7.78 13.59
C PHE A 843 4.69 -7.53 14.55
N ALA A 844 4.66 -8.23 15.69
CA ALA A 844 3.61 -8.08 16.68
C ALA A 844 3.67 -6.72 17.41
N LYS A 845 4.89 -6.24 17.76
CA LYS A 845 5.11 -4.95 18.44
C LYS A 845 4.55 -3.79 17.62
N SER A 846 4.88 -3.74 16.33
CA SER A 846 4.45 -2.63 15.47
C SER A 846 2.92 -2.56 15.36
N PHE A 847 2.25 -3.71 15.21
CA PHE A 847 0.80 -3.75 15.12
C PHE A 847 0.14 -3.38 16.45
N VAL A 848 0.53 -4.01 17.56
CA VAL A 848 0.01 -3.72 18.90
C VAL A 848 0.17 -2.25 19.26
N ASN A 849 1.34 -1.66 18.97
CA ASN A 849 1.63 -0.26 19.27
C ASN A 849 0.76 0.70 18.44
N ARG A 850 0.51 0.41 17.15
CA ARG A 850 -0.42 1.18 16.30
C ARG A 850 -1.85 1.11 16.80
N ILE A 851 -2.32 -0.07 17.20
CA ILE A 851 -3.66 -0.23 17.78
C ILE A 851 -3.78 0.56 19.08
N TRP A 852 -2.77 0.48 19.96
CA TRP A 852 -2.71 1.29 21.18
C TRP A 852 -2.76 2.79 20.90
N ALA A 853 -1.90 3.28 20.00
CA ALA A 853 -1.84 4.70 19.61
C ALA A 853 -3.18 5.21 19.06
N ASN A 854 -3.94 4.36 18.35
CA ASN A 854 -5.27 4.74 17.87
C ASN A 854 -6.25 5.08 19.02
N TYR A 855 -6.14 4.43 20.19
CA TYR A 855 -7.00 4.69 21.36
C TYR A 855 -6.47 5.80 22.29
N PHE A 856 -5.16 5.99 22.36
CA PHE A 856 -4.53 6.91 23.32
C PHE A 856 -3.91 8.16 22.68
N ASN A 857 -3.95 8.30 21.35
CA ASN A 857 -3.28 9.32 20.53
C ASN A 857 -1.75 9.17 20.45
N VAL A 858 -1.16 8.54 21.46
CA VAL A 858 0.28 8.36 21.63
C VAL A 858 0.54 6.87 21.79
N GLY A 859 1.52 6.35 21.05
CA GLY A 859 1.93 4.95 21.17
C GLY A 859 2.67 4.67 22.48
N ILE A 860 2.82 3.39 22.84
CA ILE A 860 3.77 2.99 23.90
C ILE A 860 5.20 3.30 23.44
N ILE A 861 5.45 3.11 22.16
CA ILE A 861 6.55 3.73 21.41
C ILE A 861 5.92 4.82 20.55
N ASP A 862 6.46 6.04 20.60
CA ASP A 862 5.95 7.17 19.83
C ASP A 862 7.11 7.87 19.10
N PRO A 863 7.03 8.13 17.78
CA PRO A 863 5.92 7.82 16.86
C PRO A 863 5.58 6.32 16.75
N PRO A 864 4.32 5.95 16.43
CA PRO A 864 3.89 4.54 16.48
C PRO A 864 4.60 3.58 15.51
N ASP A 865 5.23 4.13 14.47
CA ASP A 865 5.95 3.45 13.38
C ASP A 865 7.47 3.73 13.40
N ASP A 866 8.02 4.07 14.56
CA ASP A 866 9.45 4.32 14.74
C ASP A 866 10.05 3.39 15.80
N LEU A 867 9.98 2.08 15.54
CA LEU A 867 10.57 1.06 16.41
C LEU A 867 12.07 0.97 16.13
N ASN A 868 12.85 1.73 16.90
CA ASN A 868 14.31 1.67 16.90
C ASN A 868 14.86 1.58 18.34
N LEU A 869 16.11 1.16 18.47
CA LEU A 869 16.76 0.95 19.79
C LEU A 869 16.92 2.24 20.61
N ALA A 870 16.99 3.40 19.95
CA ALA A 870 17.07 4.70 20.64
C ALA A 870 15.70 5.33 20.96
N ASN A 871 14.59 4.66 20.63
CA ASN A 871 13.22 5.07 20.94
C ASN A 871 12.53 4.03 21.85
N PRO A 872 12.94 3.91 23.12
CA PRO A 872 12.41 2.90 24.01
C PRO A 872 10.93 3.14 24.34
N PRO A 873 10.16 2.07 24.65
CA PRO A 873 8.78 2.20 25.08
C PRO A 873 8.65 2.99 26.39
N SER A 874 7.63 3.84 26.51
CA SER A 874 7.29 4.53 27.77
C SER A 874 6.97 3.54 28.90
N ASN A 875 6.41 2.38 28.54
CA ASN A 875 6.12 1.28 29.45
C ASN A 875 6.42 -0.08 28.78
N LYS A 876 7.67 -0.55 28.91
CA LYS A 876 8.12 -1.82 28.32
C LYS A 876 7.27 -3.01 28.77
N ALA A 877 6.97 -3.11 30.06
CA ALA A 877 6.24 -4.24 30.63
C ALA A 877 4.80 -4.33 30.07
N LEU A 878 4.15 -3.18 29.85
CA LEU A 878 2.84 -3.12 29.20
C LEU A 878 2.90 -3.60 27.74
N LEU A 879 3.88 -3.11 26.97
CA LEU A 879 4.02 -3.49 25.56
C LEU A 879 4.32 -4.99 25.42
N ASP A 880 5.24 -5.52 26.23
CA ASP A 880 5.59 -6.94 26.22
C ASP A 880 4.37 -7.80 26.56
N TYR A 881 3.61 -7.47 27.62
CA TYR A 881 2.37 -8.19 27.95
C TYR A 881 1.36 -8.23 26.79
N LEU A 882 1.11 -7.08 26.15
CA LEU A 882 0.14 -7.01 25.05
C LEU A 882 0.62 -7.81 23.83
N VAL A 883 1.92 -7.77 23.54
CA VAL A 883 2.53 -8.52 22.42
C VAL A 883 2.47 -10.02 22.68
N ASP A 884 2.84 -10.46 23.87
CA ASP A 884 2.87 -11.88 24.24
C ASP A 884 1.47 -12.50 24.15
N GLU A 885 0.47 -11.81 24.71
CA GLU A 885 -0.92 -12.26 24.65
C GLU A 885 -1.50 -12.16 23.23
N PHE A 886 -1.11 -11.16 22.44
CA PHE A 886 -1.56 -11.06 21.05
C PHE A 886 -1.06 -12.25 20.22
N ILE A 887 0.22 -12.63 20.38
CA ILE A 887 0.79 -13.82 19.73
C ILE A 887 0.10 -15.08 20.24
N ALA A 888 -0.03 -15.25 21.56
CA ALA A 888 -0.63 -16.44 22.18
C ALA A 888 -2.08 -16.68 21.73
N ARG A 889 -2.79 -15.64 21.30
CA ARG A 889 -4.18 -15.70 20.84
C ARG A 889 -4.32 -15.78 19.32
N GLY A 890 -3.23 -16.07 18.61
CA GLY A 890 -3.26 -16.18 17.15
C GLY A 890 -3.54 -14.84 16.47
N TYR A 891 -2.97 -13.76 17.02
CA TYR A 891 -3.04 -12.42 16.45
C TYR A 891 -4.48 -11.87 16.30
N ASP A 892 -5.34 -12.17 17.29
CA ASP A 892 -6.76 -11.78 17.32
C ASP A 892 -6.94 -10.27 17.57
N MET A 893 -7.39 -9.55 16.53
CA MET A 893 -7.66 -8.12 16.60
C MET A 893 -8.81 -7.76 17.56
N LYS A 894 -9.94 -8.47 17.50
CA LYS A 894 -11.09 -8.20 18.39
C LYS A 894 -10.70 -8.39 19.86
N TRP A 895 -9.88 -9.38 20.17
CA TRP A 895 -9.32 -9.53 21.52
C TRP A 895 -8.50 -8.30 21.95
N LEU A 896 -7.63 -7.79 21.09
CA LEU A 896 -6.79 -6.63 21.43
C LEU A 896 -7.65 -5.38 21.68
N HIS A 897 -8.61 -5.09 20.78
CA HIS A 897 -9.56 -3.97 20.94
C HIS A 897 -10.38 -4.09 22.23
N ARG A 898 -10.90 -5.29 22.52
CA ARG A 898 -11.67 -5.60 23.74
C ARG A 898 -10.82 -5.40 24.99
N THR A 899 -9.59 -5.88 24.98
CA THR A 899 -8.68 -5.83 26.14
C THR A 899 -8.33 -4.38 26.48
N ILE A 900 -8.02 -3.56 25.48
CA ILE A 900 -7.74 -2.13 25.66
C ILE A 900 -8.97 -1.39 26.19
N THR A 901 -10.13 -1.54 25.55
CA THR A 901 -11.34 -0.76 25.88
C THR A 901 -11.98 -1.16 27.22
N ASN A 902 -11.78 -2.40 27.69
CA ASN A 902 -12.21 -2.81 29.02
C ASN A 902 -11.26 -2.36 30.14
N SER A 903 -10.06 -1.87 29.85
CA SER A 903 -9.13 -1.41 30.88
C SER A 903 -9.66 -0.18 31.63
N ARG A 904 -9.34 -0.07 32.93
CA ARG A 904 -9.57 1.15 33.70
C ARG A 904 -8.82 2.32 33.07
N THR A 905 -7.61 2.10 32.57
CA THR A 905 -6.77 3.11 31.89
C THR A 905 -7.50 3.76 30.71
N TYR A 906 -8.14 2.98 29.82
CA TYR A 906 -8.92 3.56 28.71
C TYR A 906 -10.14 4.36 29.19
N GLN A 907 -10.70 3.98 30.33
CA GLN A 907 -11.92 4.57 30.90
C GLN A 907 -11.65 5.75 31.85
N LEU A 908 -10.44 6.29 31.86
CA LEU A 908 -10.11 7.48 32.64
C LEU A 908 -10.78 8.73 32.04
N SER A 909 -11.16 9.67 32.91
CA SER A 909 -11.62 10.99 32.49
C SER A 909 -10.48 11.76 31.85
N TRP A 910 -10.81 12.65 30.92
CA TRP A 910 -9.85 13.57 30.32
C TRP A 910 -9.45 14.72 31.24
N ARG A 911 -10.22 14.95 32.32
CA ARG A 911 -9.95 16.01 33.29
C ARG A 911 -8.73 15.63 34.12
N PRO A 912 -7.63 16.38 34.05
CA PRO A 912 -6.47 16.09 34.89
C PRO A 912 -6.73 16.47 36.35
N ASN A 913 -5.94 15.89 37.24
CA ASN A 913 -5.73 16.33 38.61
C ASN A 913 -4.36 17.02 38.75
N GLU A 914 -4.03 17.46 39.96
CA GLU A 914 -2.79 18.22 40.22
C GLU A 914 -1.52 17.47 39.80
N THR A 915 -1.47 16.15 40.02
CA THR A 915 -0.28 15.32 39.79
C THR A 915 -0.10 14.89 38.34
N ASN A 916 -1.15 14.95 37.51
CA ASN A 916 -1.11 14.37 36.16
C ASN A 916 -1.33 15.37 35.02
N ARG A 917 -1.51 16.67 35.34
CA ARG A 917 -1.70 17.75 34.35
C ARG A 917 -0.60 17.88 33.30
N GLY A 918 0.62 17.42 33.61
CA GLY A 918 1.78 17.45 32.71
C GLY A 918 2.11 16.11 32.08
N ASP A 919 1.32 15.05 32.34
CA ASP A 919 1.56 13.73 31.77
C ASP A 919 0.81 13.53 30.47
N ASP A 920 1.53 13.44 29.35
CA ASP A 920 0.98 13.19 28.02
C ASP A 920 1.38 11.82 27.43
N ARG A 921 2.14 11.01 28.17
CA ARG A 921 2.77 9.78 27.65
C ARG A 921 2.59 8.54 28.52
N ASN A 922 2.22 8.69 29.79
CA ASN A 922 2.13 7.57 30.75
C ASN A 922 0.68 7.11 31.03
N TYR A 923 -0.30 7.65 30.29
CA TYR A 923 -1.71 7.21 30.29
C TYR A 923 -2.41 7.41 31.65
N SER A 924 -2.05 8.46 32.37
CA SER A 924 -2.71 8.84 33.64
C SER A 924 -4.12 9.42 33.48
N HIS A 925 -4.51 9.80 32.28
CA HIS A 925 -5.82 10.34 31.93
C HIS A 925 -6.08 10.17 30.43
N ALA A 926 -7.31 10.42 29.99
CA ALA A 926 -7.62 10.40 28.56
C ALA A 926 -7.18 11.70 27.89
N ILE A 927 -6.40 11.61 26.82
CA ILE A 927 -6.02 12.79 26.04
C ILE A 927 -7.13 13.10 25.03
N LEU A 928 -7.53 14.37 24.96
CA LEU A 928 -8.50 14.85 23.98
C LEU A 928 -7.96 14.65 22.56
N ARG A 929 -8.70 13.92 21.74
CA ARG A 929 -8.29 13.58 20.36
C ARG A 929 -9.20 14.22 19.34
N ARG A 930 -8.66 14.67 18.21
CA ARG A 930 -9.49 15.09 17.07
C ARG A 930 -10.19 13.89 16.45
N LEU A 931 -11.43 14.09 16.01
CA LEU A 931 -12.11 13.06 15.23
C LEU A 931 -11.40 12.87 13.88
N PRO A 932 -11.10 11.62 13.48
CA PRO A 932 -10.60 11.35 12.13
C PRO A 932 -11.58 11.85 11.06
N ALA A 933 -11.07 12.22 9.89
CA ALA A 933 -11.85 12.83 8.80
C ALA A 933 -13.21 12.18 8.53
N GLU A 934 -13.22 10.86 8.39
CA GLU A 934 -14.42 10.11 8.09
C GLU A 934 -15.45 10.18 9.21
N VAL A 935 -14.97 10.10 10.46
CA VAL A 935 -15.78 10.16 11.69
C VAL A 935 -16.31 11.56 11.91
N ALA A 936 -15.50 12.60 11.65
CA ALA A 936 -15.92 14.00 11.74
C ALA A 936 -17.07 14.31 10.78
N VAL A 937 -16.93 13.93 9.51
CA VAL A 937 -17.98 14.16 8.50
C VAL A 937 -19.22 13.32 8.80
N ASP A 938 -19.06 12.04 9.18
CA ASP A 938 -20.19 11.20 9.60
C ASP A 938 -20.89 11.75 10.85
N ALA A 939 -20.17 12.32 11.81
CA ALA A 939 -20.73 12.94 13.01
C ALA A 939 -21.57 14.18 12.68
N MET A 940 -21.09 15.03 11.76
CA MET A 940 -21.86 16.19 11.26
C MET A 940 -23.16 15.75 10.59
N ILE A 941 -23.10 14.68 9.79
CA ILE A 941 -24.29 14.09 9.18
C ILE A 941 -25.24 13.59 10.28
N GLN A 942 -24.76 12.80 11.22
CA GLN A 942 -25.58 12.21 12.28
C GLN A 942 -26.26 13.25 13.18
N ALA A 943 -25.56 14.34 13.50
CA ALA A 943 -26.08 15.41 14.33
C ALA A 943 -27.24 16.18 13.67
N THR A 944 -27.29 16.22 12.33
CA THR A 944 -28.21 17.06 11.55
C THR A 944 -29.37 16.30 10.91
N VAL A 945 -29.22 15.01 10.62
CA VAL A 945 -30.28 14.20 9.98
C VAL A 945 -31.43 13.85 10.92
N ASN A 946 -32.60 13.59 10.35
CA ASN A 946 -33.78 13.12 11.09
C ASN A 946 -33.59 11.71 11.71
N ASP A 947 -34.49 11.33 12.62
CA ASP A 947 -34.40 10.07 13.37
C ASP A 947 -34.42 8.82 12.49
N ALA A 948 -35.25 8.82 11.45
CA ALA A 948 -35.35 7.68 10.54
C ALA A 948 -34.03 7.44 9.80
N LYS A 949 -33.37 8.52 9.34
CA LYS A 949 -32.09 8.44 8.66
C LYS A 949 -30.95 8.13 9.63
N LEU A 950 -30.96 8.69 10.84
CA LEU A 950 -30.00 8.39 11.89
C LEU A 950 -30.02 6.89 12.25
N ALA A 951 -31.21 6.29 12.39
CA ALA A 951 -31.35 4.85 12.64
C ALA A 951 -30.77 3.98 11.51
N ILE A 952 -30.88 4.42 10.25
CA ILE A 952 -30.27 3.72 9.10
C ILE A 952 -28.75 3.77 9.16
N THR A 953 -28.16 4.90 9.56
CA THR A 953 -26.70 5.08 9.72
C THR A 953 -26.11 4.15 10.78
N HIS A 954 -26.88 3.77 11.80
CA HIS A 954 -26.45 2.79 12.82
C HIS A 954 -26.58 1.34 12.36
N LYS A 955 -27.58 1.03 11.53
CA LYS A 955 -27.83 -0.33 11.04
C LYS A 955 -26.97 -0.69 9.82
N THR A 956 -26.59 0.30 9.01
CA THR A 956 -25.95 0.08 7.70
C THR A 956 -24.77 1.03 7.48
N THR A 957 -23.78 0.58 6.72
CA THR A 957 -22.57 1.35 6.38
C THR A 957 -22.60 1.97 4.98
N ALA A 958 -23.62 1.65 4.16
CA ALA A 958 -23.66 2.02 2.75
C ALA A 958 -23.59 3.54 2.48
N SER A 959 -24.17 4.36 3.36
CA SER A 959 -24.15 5.82 3.23
C SER A 959 -23.07 6.51 4.07
N ARG A 960 -22.18 5.74 4.70
CA ARG A 960 -21.21 6.26 5.66
C ARG A 960 -19.86 6.57 5.04
N LYS A 961 -19.22 7.63 5.53
CA LYS A 961 -17.90 8.08 5.10
C LYS A 961 -16.77 7.22 5.63
N ILE A 962 -16.96 6.53 6.76
CA ILE A 962 -15.98 5.55 7.26
C ILE A 962 -15.65 4.44 6.24
N GLY A 963 -16.52 4.20 5.25
CA GLY A 963 -16.30 3.24 4.17
C GLY A 963 -15.84 3.83 2.83
N GLN A 964 -15.70 5.14 2.71
CA GLN A 964 -15.48 5.82 1.43
C GLN A 964 -14.02 6.28 1.25
N HIS A 965 -13.51 6.15 0.03
CA HIS A 965 -12.25 6.75 -0.40
C HIS A 965 -12.51 7.93 -1.34
N PRO A 966 -11.80 9.06 -1.15
CA PRO A 966 -11.99 10.22 -1.99
C PRO A 966 -11.58 9.87 -3.43
N LYS A 967 -12.44 10.19 -4.39
CA LYS A 967 -12.22 9.92 -5.82
C LYS A 967 -11.83 11.17 -6.61
N SER A 968 -12.01 12.37 -6.05
CA SER A 968 -11.79 13.64 -6.73
C SER A 968 -11.43 14.78 -5.76
N TYR A 969 -10.59 15.72 -6.23
CA TYR A 969 -10.20 16.95 -5.53
C TYR A 969 -11.10 18.15 -5.85
N GLN A 970 -12.16 17.96 -6.65
CA GLN A 970 -13.04 19.07 -7.02
C GLN A 970 -13.82 19.57 -5.81
N THR A 971 -13.81 20.90 -5.61
CA THR A 971 -14.41 21.62 -4.47
C THR A 971 -15.91 21.41 -4.26
N ARG A 972 -16.63 20.84 -5.23
CA ARG A 972 -18.06 20.51 -5.14
C ARG A 972 -18.34 19.02 -4.89
N SER A 973 -17.31 18.21 -4.68
CA SER A 973 -17.46 16.81 -4.28
C SER A 973 -17.51 16.70 -2.76
N ILE A 974 -18.41 15.86 -2.24
CA ILE A 974 -18.45 15.48 -0.83
C ILE A 974 -17.11 14.87 -0.34
N ASP A 975 -16.25 14.44 -1.27
CA ASP A 975 -14.89 13.96 -1.01
C ASP A 975 -13.93 15.08 -0.57
N PHE A 976 -14.21 16.34 -0.91
CA PHE A 976 -13.41 17.49 -0.50
C PHE A 976 -13.36 17.61 1.02
N SER A 977 -14.49 17.40 1.71
CA SER A 977 -14.56 17.40 3.17
C SER A 977 -13.58 16.38 3.80
N LEU A 978 -13.47 15.18 3.23
CA LEU A 978 -12.55 14.15 3.74
C LEU A 978 -11.09 14.59 3.65
N LEU A 979 -10.72 15.30 2.58
CA LEU A 979 -9.38 15.85 2.42
C LEU A 979 -9.13 17.00 3.40
N VAL A 980 -10.10 17.90 3.58
CA VAL A 980 -10.02 19.01 4.55
C VAL A 980 -9.76 18.49 5.97
N PHE A 981 -10.43 17.41 6.38
CA PHE A 981 -10.25 16.81 7.70
C PHE A 981 -9.08 15.80 7.78
N GLY A 982 -8.23 15.71 6.74
CA GLY A 982 -6.96 14.99 6.83
C GLY A 982 -6.98 13.50 6.52
N LYS A 983 -7.96 13.03 5.74
CA LYS A 983 -7.96 11.63 5.26
C LYS A 983 -6.75 11.38 4.35
N PRO A 984 -5.96 10.31 4.57
CA PRO A 984 -4.79 10.01 3.75
C PRO A 984 -5.20 9.65 2.33
N LEU A 985 -4.34 10.01 1.37
CA LEU A 985 -4.47 9.59 -0.02
C LEU A 985 -3.91 8.19 -0.24
N ARG A 986 -3.14 7.66 0.73
CA ARG A 986 -2.40 6.39 0.63
C ARG A 986 -1.32 6.48 -0.43
N SER A 987 -0.59 7.59 -0.34
CA SER A 987 0.49 7.97 -1.23
C SER A 987 1.85 7.53 -0.73
N THR A 988 1.98 7.40 0.58
CA THR A 988 3.17 6.91 1.26
C THR A 988 2.80 5.70 2.10
N ASN A 989 3.79 4.96 2.60
CA ASN A 989 3.57 3.85 3.52
C ASN A 989 3.73 4.30 5.00
N CYS A 990 3.64 5.61 5.28
CA CYS A 990 3.85 6.20 6.61
C CYS A 990 2.52 6.39 7.34
N ASP A 991 2.48 6.09 8.65
CA ASP A 991 1.30 6.36 9.48
C ASP A 991 1.02 7.88 9.61
N CYS A 992 2.06 8.70 9.41
CA CYS A 992 2.01 10.17 9.41
C CYS A 992 1.21 10.79 8.25
N GLU A 993 0.83 10.05 7.20
CA GLU A 993 0.03 10.61 6.11
C GLU A 993 -1.35 11.07 6.59
N ARG A 994 -1.92 10.38 7.59
CA ARG A 994 -3.18 10.79 8.22
C ARG A 994 -2.95 12.03 9.09
N GLN A 995 -3.54 13.15 8.70
CA GLN A 995 -3.41 14.41 9.41
C GLN A 995 -4.52 14.55 10.45
N SER A 996 -4.14 14.71 11.72
CA SER A 996 -5.08 14.97 12.83
C SER A 996 -4.83 16.31 13.52
N ALA A 997 -3.85 17.07 13.03
CA ALA A 997 -3.58 18.43 13.50
C ALA A 997 -4.71 19.39 13.07
N PRO A 998 -5.10 20.35 13.94
CA PRO A 998 -6.12 21.33 13.59
C PRO A 998 -5.62 22.27 12.50
N THR A 999 -6.48 22.61 11.55
CA THR A 999 -6.17 23.59 10.49
C THR A 999 -7.23 24.68 10.39
N LEU A 1000 -6.83 25.87 9.90
CA LEU A 1000 -7.77 26.97 9.64
C LEU A 1000 -8.86 26.54 8.64
N LEU A 1001 -8.51 25.74 7.63
CA LEU A 1001 -9.44 25.28 6.61
C LEU A 1001 -10.58 24.43 7.20
N GLN A 1002 -10.29 23.57 8.18
CA GLN A 1002 -11.32 22.80 8.89
C GLN A 1002 -12.30 23.70 9.63
N ALA A 1003 -11.80 24.71 10.34
CA ALA A 1003 -12.64 25.66 11.08
C ALA A 1003 -13.52 26.50 10.13
N LEU A 1004 -12.98 26.94 9.00
CA LEU A 1004 -13.72 27.67 7.97
C LEU A 1004 -14.80 26.80 7.32
N TYR A 1005 -14.49 25.51 7.08
CA TYR A 1005 -15.44 24.57 6.50
C TYR A 1005 -16.69 24.42 7.39
N ILE A 1006 -16.51 24.16 8.69
CA ILE A 1006 -17.66 23.98 9.60
C ILE A 1006 -18.47 25.28 9.75
N ARG A 1007 -17.86 26.46 9.68
CA ARG A 1007 -18.59 27.72 9.90
C ARG A 1007 -19.38 28.18 8.69
N ASN A 1008 -18.77 28.11 7.50
CA ASN A 1008 -19.19 28.90 6.35
C ASN A 1008 -19.41 28.07 5.08
N ASP A 1009 -19.04 26.78 5.06
CA ASP A 1009 -19.22 25.97 3.85
C ASP A 1009 -20.71 25.82 3.53
N GLN A 1010 -21.05 26.03 2.25
CA GLN A 1010 -22.42 26.01 1.79
C GLN A 1010 -23.07 24.62 2.00
N GLU A 1011 -22.32 23.53 1.79
CA GLU A 1011 -22.84 22.19 2.01
C GLU A 1011 -23.10 21.93 3.50
N MET A 1012 -22.24 22.45 4.40
CA MET A 1012 -22.47 22.39 5.84
C MET A 1012 -23.76 23.15 6.22
N LEU A 1013 -23.88 24.42 5.82
CA LEU A 1013 -25.02 25.25 6.18
C LEU A 1013 -26.34 24.70 5.63
N GLU A 1014 -26.35 24.22 4.38
CA GLU A 1014 -27.52 23.60 3.77
C GLU A 1014 -28.00 22.37 4.56
N ARG A 1015 -27.11 21.62 5.24
CA ARG A 1015 -27.51 20.43 6.03
C ARG A 1015 -28.46 20.73 7.17
N LEU A 1016 -28.38 21.92 7.76
CA LEU A 1016 -29.31 22.34 8.82
C LEU A 1016 -30.74 22.47 8.28
N ASP A 1017 -30.88 22.88 7.02
CA ASP A 1017 -32.16 23.25 6.40
C ASP A 1017 -32.71 22.17 5.43
N ARG A 1018 -32.02 21.01 5.31
CA ARG A 1018 -32.41 19.93 4.40
C ARG A 1018 -33.77 19.31 4.74
N SER A 1019 -34.43 18.79 3.71
CA SER A 1019 -35.74 18.11 3.83
C SER A 1019 -35.70 16.82 4.65
N ASP A 1020 -34.54 16.18 4.72
CA ASP A 1020 -34.24 14.99 5.54
C ASP A 1020 -33.57 15.34 6.89
N GLY A 1021 -33.50 16.62 7.27
CA GLY A 1021 -32.92 17.09 8.52
C GLY A 1021 -33.85 16.99 9.74
N TRP A 1022 -33.25 16.97 10.93
CA TRP A 1022 -33.96 16.95 12.22
C TRP A 1022 -34.80 18.22 12.43
N LEU A 1023 -34.28 19.40 12.08
CA LEU A 1023 -35.04 20.66 12.19
C LEU A 1023 -36.29 20.67 11.29
N THR A 1024 -36.20 20.11 10.08
CA THR A 1024 -37.37 19.93 9.20
C THR A 1024 -38.37 18.94 9.78
N GLN A 1025 -37.91 17.85 10.41
CA GLN A 1025 -38.77 16.90 11.14
C GLN A 1025 -39.52 17.63 12.28
N LEU A 1026 -38.81 18.43 13.08
CA LEU A 1026 -39.41 19.22 14.15
C LEU A 1026 -40.40 20.25 13.63
N LYS A 1027 -40.06 20.99 12.58
CA LYS A 1027 -40.95 21.97 11.94
C LYS A 1027 -42.29 21.36 11.52
N LYS A 1028 -42.29 20.11 11.04
CA LYS A 1028 -43.52 19.37 10.74
C LYS A 1028 -44.33 18.99 11.98
N SER A 1029 -43.66 18.69 13.09
CA SER A 1029 -44.30 18.35 14.38
C SER A 1029 -44.88 19.55 15.13
N LYS A 1030 -44.50 20.79 14.76
CA LYS A 1030 -44.94 22.05 15.39
C LYS A 1030 -44.67 22.05 16.91
N PRO A 1031 -43.39 22.12 17.33
CA PRO A 1031 -43.03 22.05 18.74
C PRO A 1031 -43.66 23.20 19.53
N LYS A 1032 -43.99 22.91 20.79
CA LYS A 1032 -44.60 23.87 21.71
C LYS A 1032 -43.57 24.43 22.71
N PRO A 1033 -43.80 25.62 23.30
CA PRO A 1033 -42.87 26.24 24.26
C PRO A 1033 -42.50 25.34 25.44
N GLU A 1034 -43.42 24.53 25.94
CA GLU A 1034 -43.15 23.59 27.04
C GLU A 1034 -42.15 22.48 26.69
N GLN A 1035 -41.83 22.29 25.40
CA GLN A 1035 -40.89 21.27 24.93
C GLN A 1035 -39.47 21.81 24.71
N VAL A 1036 -39.23 23.11 24.89
CA VAL A 1036 -37.94 23.76 24.57
C VAL A 1036 -36.78 23.09 25.30
N ASP A 1037 -36.91 22.83 26.60
CA ASP A 1037 -35.85 22.19 27.39
C ASP A 1037 -35.51 20.78 26.88
N GLU A 1038 -36.53 20.00 26.51
CA GLU A 1038 -36.33 18.67 25.94
C GLU A 1038 -35.61 18.76 24.58
N LEU A 1039 -35.99 19.73 23.74
CA LEU A 1039 -35.38 19.93 22.43
C LEU A 1039 -33.93 20.42 22.53
N ILE A 1040 -33.61 21.28 23.50
CA ILE A 1040 -32.22 21.64 23.84
C ILE A 1040 -31.45 20.39 24.24
N ALA A 1041 -31.99 19.58 25.16
CA ALA A 1041 -31.33 18.34 25.58
C ALA A 1041 -31.11 17.37 24.40
N GLN A 1042 -32.08 17.26 23.48
CA GLN A 1042 -31.91 16.47 22.26
C GLN A 1042 -30.80 17.01 21.36
N ALA A 1043 -30.67 18.33 21.20
CA ALA A 1043 -29.59 18.95 20.40
C ALA A 1043 -28.20 18.62 20.96
N TYR A 1044 -28.04 18.71 22.29
CA TYR A 1044 -26.80 18.34 22.98
C TYR A 1044 -26.49 16.85 22.86
N LEU A 1045 -27.48 15.97 23.03
CA LEU A 1045 -27.28 14.52 22.92
C LEU A 1045 -26.91 14.09 21.49
N ARG A 1046 -27.47 14.75 20.46
CA ARG A 1046 -27.14 14.48 19.04
C ARG A 1046 -25.73 14.93 18.64
N THR A 1047 -25.18 15.93 19.31
CA THR A 1047 -23.90 16.55 18.95
C THR A 1047 -22.77 16.11 19.89
N LEU A 1048 -22.94 16.39 21.18
CA LEU A 1048 -21.95 16.21 22.24
C LEU A 1048 -22.15 14.90 23.01
N SER A 1049 -23.26 14.19 22.81
CA SER A 1049 -23.58 12.91 23.46
C SER A 1049 -23.70 12.98 24.98
N ARG A 1050 -23.99 14.17 25.52
CA ARG A 1050 -24.28 14.44 26.93
C ARG A 1050 -25.45 15.42 27.06
N PRO A 1051 -26.13 15.51 28.22
CA PRO A 1051 -27.07 16.61 28.46
C PRO A 1051 -26.35 17.97 28.62
N PRO A 1052 -27.04 19.10 28.42
CA PRO A 1052 -26.52 20.42 28.76
C PRO A 1052 -26.37 20.56 30.29
N GLY A 1053 -25.34 21.28 30.71
CA GLY A 1053 -25.21 21.77 32.07
C GLY A 1053 -26.30 22.80 32.41
N LYS A 1054 -26.41 23.17 33.69
CA LYS A 1054 -27.45 24.10 34.15
C LYS A 1054 -27.37 25.49 33.49
N THR A 1055 -26.15 26.04 33.38
CA THR A 1055 -25.91 27.33 32.72
C THR A 1055 -26.16 27.23 31.22
N GLU A 1056 -25.59 26.20 30.57
CA GLU A 1056 -25.81 25.91 29.14
C GLU A 1056 -27.31 25.83 28.80
N LEU A 1057 -28.11 25.12 29.62
CA LEU A 1057 -29.55 25.02 29.43
C LEU A 1057 -30.26 26.38 29.58
N SER A 1058 -29.88 27.17 30.59
CA SER A 1058 -30.45 28.50 30.83
C SER A 1058 -30.20 29.43 29.64
N ASP A 1059 -28.94 29.51 29.19
CA ASP A 1059 -28.53 30.39 28.09
C ASP A 1059 -29.21 29.98 26.77
N CYS A 1060 -29.29 28.67 26.49
CA CYS A 1060 -29.98 28.15 25.32
C CYS A 1060 -31.48 28.46 25.36
N ARG A 1061 -32.12 28.34 26.53
CA ARG A 1061 -33.54 28.65 26.70
C ARG A 1061 -33.81 30.13 26.44
N GLU A 1062 -32.98 31.02 26.97
CA GLU A 1062 -33.07 32.45 26.74
C GLU A 1062 -32.96 32.78 25.24
N HIS A 1063 -31.94 32.25 24.56
CA HIS A 1063 -31.72 32.45 23.12
C HIS A 1063 -32.91 31.96 22.27
N ILE A 1064 -33.39 30.74 22.51
CA ILE A 1064 -34.49 30.15 21.72
C ILE A 1064 -35.80 30.91 21.95
N THR A 1065 -36.05 31.37 23.17
CA THR A 1065 -37.26 32.14 23.49
C THR A 1065 -37.21 33.55 22.88
N GLY A 1066 -36.02 34.13 22.72
CA GLY A 1066 -35.81 35.42 22.05
C GLY A 1066 -35.74 35.35 20.52
N SER A 1067 -35.74 34.15 19.93
CA SER A 1067 -35.67 33.93 18.49
C SER A 1067 -37.04 34.11 17.79
N ALA A 1068 -37.04 34.23 16.45
CA ALA A 1068 -38.26 34.44 15.67
C ALA A 1068 -39.27 33.28 15.83
N ASP A 1069 -38.79 32.05 15.89
CA ASP A 1069 -39.53 30.87 16.35
C ASP A 1069 -38.57 29.82 16.95
N ILE A 1070 -39.14 28.75 17.54
CA ILE A 1070 -38.38 27.67 18.19
C ILE A 1070 -37.42 26.99 17.21
N ILE A 1071 -37.80 26.84 15.93
CA ILE A 1071 -36.98 26.17 14.91
C ILE A 1071 -35.77 27.03 14.55
N ASP A 1072 -35.95 28.34 14.40
CA ASP A 1072 -34.85 29.28 14.15
C ASP A 1072 -33.85 29.30 15.33
N GLY A 1073 -34.35 29.34 16.57
CA GLY A 1073 -33.49 29.25 17.75
C GLY A 1073 -32.72 27.93 17.85
N LEU A 1074 -33.36 26.80 17.53
CA LEU A 1074 -32.71 25.49 17.50
C LEU A 1074 -31.69 25.36 16.35
N ARG A 1075 -31.92 26.05 15.24
CA ARG A 1075 -30.98 26.12 14.11
C ARG A 1075 -29.67 26.79 14.53
N ASP A 1076 -29.75 27.93 15.22
CA ASP A 1076 -28.59 28.63 15.76
C ASP A 1076 -27.87 27.80 16.82
N LEU A 1077 -28.61 27.16 17.73
CA LEU A 1077 -28.04 26.27 18.73
C LEU A 1077 -27.29 25.11 18.08
N LEU A 1078 -27.89 24.43 17.10
CA LEU A 1078 -27.26 23.30 16.42
C LEU A 1078 -26.00 23.74 15.67
N TRP A 1079 -26.04 24.89 14.99
CA TRP A 1079 -24.85 25.48 14.36
C TRP A 1079 -23.76 25.78 15.40
N ALA A 1080 -24.10 26.36 16.55
CA ALA A 1080 -23.14 26.68 17.61
C ALA A 1080 -22.49 25.40 18.17
N LEU A 1081 -23.28 24.36 18.46
CA LEU A 1081 -22.80 23.08 18.97
C LEU A 1081 -21.83 22.39 18.00
N LEU A 1082 -22.14 22.36 16.70
CA LEU A 1082 -21.26 21.82 15.65
C LEU A 1082 -19.91 22.56 15.57
N ASN A 1083 -19.87 23.83 15.98
CA ASN A 1083 -18.68 24.68 15.96
C ASN A 1083 -17.87 24.67 17.27
N THR A 1084 -18.28 23.90 18.28
CA THR A 1084 -17.52 23.73 19.51
C THR A 1084 -16.28 22.85 19.32
N GLN A 1085 -15.26 23.07 20.16
CA GLN A 1085 -14.11 22.16 20.21
C GLN A 1085 -14.52 20.76 20.68
N GLU A 1086 -15.52 20.66 21.56
CA GLU A 1086 -16.02 19.39 22.09
C GLU A 1086 -16.63 18.50 20.99
N PHE A 1087 -17.36 19.10 20.04
CA PHE A 1087 -18.00 18.34 18.96
C PHE A 1087 -16.98 17.60 18.08
N ILE A 1088 -15.89 18.27 17.72
CA ILE A 1088 -14.85 17.77 16.82
C ILE A 1088 -13.74 17.01 17.55
N THR A 1089 -13.90 16.78 18.86
CA THR A 1089 -12.99 15.97 19.66
C THR A 1089 -13.70 14.73 20.24
N ASN A 1090 -12.89 13.70 20.47
CA ASN A 1090 -13.19 12.54 21.28
C ASN A 1090 -12.60 12.79 22.68
N HIS A 1091 -13.45 12.77 23.70
CA HIS A 1091 -13.11 13.18 25.07
C HIS A 1091 -13.32 12.06 26.09
#